data_AF-A0A9P3PTP2-F1
#
_entry.id   AF-A0A9P3PTP2-F1
#
_cell.length_a   1.000
_cell.length_b   1.000
_cell.length_c   1.000
_cell.angle_alpha   90.00
_cell.angle_beta   90.00
_cell.angle_gamma   90.00
#
_symmetry.space_group_name_H-M   'P 1'
#
loop_
_entity.id
_entity.type
_entity.pdbx_description
1 polymer ?
#
loop_
_entity_poly.entity_id
_entity_poly.type
_entity_poly.pdbx_seq_one_letter_code
_entity_poly.pdbx_strand_id
1 'polypeptide(L)'
;MAVSMALTSQPDISLGSDFPAPEASRSWSEAPDTPLVSRPARSTRASIAGTKGAPLTLRDQEKHIDNLKKENFSIKLRVHFLEEQLAKLAPDQIDAALKQNINLKIEVQQRGMEMKKLKKLVLELERELDRLQRAGGGSRNRERELEEKLEERERELKELRRRKSGVDDDAFRELEAQNADLEEQLQNAKGMIEENLDEIDQLKEMLERRGDESVAESSSGEGRRERLKRRVEELETDNEELRARLEEHAEIIAQKEDEKEDLLDEINALRLEMEDIQRRREAESLERSESRAQILEEREEREAVEDNLNAVKDKLAAALIELQQKEDDIELKAHEIDDLVAEHQRILEVVDNEWRGEVEEARGQVEELRDALAERDAESKELRLTISDLEANTNELHAKFEAALAHLEEESEKKDVEIEGLNNAMEKLSGQIYALEDENDKIREEAERLHEEDAAERERLEALAATLKEKLAPLKAELQEKTEALEECTSSIHAHRARQEELAQHIDHLDRELQRERQARERAEADLDAADKEHDAELRRERRALEGKESALQSALNDLARVQSLLSQREADLAAVQNALQTLEAESKRLGETHTTARFSLQLEADRLKRDLERVEAELARARKELEERDAKERDRDGALDRLHAENRDMASQLAAQTQARLNIAEKLDGVQGTLKAAEAEVAAYKTKVAELEQRLSKDQRALLSAENQYRDQLTERNTLLLTIYQYMDKILGVDKTPKKSGHAETKPFTNFGVFHDNLITRLKALSQIQLQFDQRCKEVEGRFTEKLNDMRKQLDHRWKQIEKFEASVKQYAEAKVMWRRKLATKEGELEAIKTTNAEMAMQLSAIKRPGQSDAMEVRSLATRAANAERRLNNAQNQLLATEEKVAQMNQKSAAADAKWEARVKEYEARLKAAEERVKRERQGSKERVAELENNVKSIQRQLDLAQKRNQQLAEVVEANKVASSPSGSLTPK
;
A
#
# COMPACT_ATOMS: atom_id res chain seq x y z
N MET A 1 36.39 -52.29 -2.43
CA MET A 1 37.26 -52.21 -1.24
C MET A 1 37.43 -50.73 -0.93
N ALA A 2 36.94 -50.11 0.14
CA ALA A 2 36.75 -50.51 1.55
C ALA A 2 37.97 -50.22 2.44
N VAL A 3 37.88 -49.12 3.18
CA VAL A 3 38.51 -48.64 4.45
C VAL A 3 37.83 -47.26 4.64
N SER A 4 37.02 -46.91 5.65
CA SER A 4 36.68 -47.45 6.99
C SER A 4 37.73 -47.25 8.09
N MET A 5 37.61 -46.15 8.82
CA MET A 5 37.76 -46.11 10.28
C MET A 5 36.77 -45.09 10.89
N ALA A 6 36.54 -45.12 12.21
CA ALA A 6 35.38 -44.48 12.84
C ALA A 6 35.57 -44.15 14.34
N LEU A 7 34.66 -43.32 14.90
CA LEU A 7 34.42 -43.11 16.36
C LEU A 7 35.58 -42.37 17.10
N THR A 8 35.50 -41.84 18.33
CA THR A 8 34.50 -41.64 19.44
C THR A 8 35.06 -40.52 20.37
N SER A 9 34.36 -39.83 21.29
CA SER A 9 32.94 -39.42 21.49
C SER A 9 32.78 -38.63 22.83
N GLN A 10 31.91 -37.61 22.90
CA GLN A 10 31.35 -37.02 24.15
C GLN A 10 32.36 -36.33 25.13
N PRO A 11 31.94 -35.69 26.25
CA PRO A 11 30.59 -35.56 26.84
C PRO A 11 30.07 -34.12 27.08
N ASP A 12 28.79 -34.05 27.45
CA ASP A 12 28.08 -32.87 27.95
C ASP A 12 28.46 -32.50 29.40
N ILE A 13 28.20 -31.24 29.80
CA ILE A 13 28.00 -30.86 31.20
C ILE A 13 26.71 -30.03 31.31
N SER A 14 25.76 -30.52 32.09
CA SER A 14 24.54 -29.81 32.48
C SER A 14 24.74 -29.15 33.85
N LEU A 15 24.24 -27.92 34.00
CA LEU A 15 24.02 -27.26 35.29
C LEU A 15 22.75 -26.42 35.19
N GLY A 16 21.73 -26.77 35.97
CA GLY A 16 20.49 -26.02 36.12
C GLY A 16 20.33 -25.47 37.53
N SER A 17 19.51 -24.42 37.67
CA SER A 17 19.09 -23.87 38.96
C SER A 17 17.72 -23.19 38.83
N ASP A 18 16.72 -23.75 39.52
CA ASP A 18 15.34 -23.25 39.54
C ASP A 18 15.13 -22.00 40.44
N PHE A 19 13.88 -21.51 40.44
CA PHE A 19 13.19 -20.54 41.32
C PHE A 19 12.89 -19.14 40.71
N PRO A 20 11.72 -18.52 41.04
CA PRO A 20 10.74 -18.30 39.97
C PRO A 20 10.04 -16.91 39.97
N ALA A 21 9.31 -16.63 38.88
CA ALA A 21 8.11 -15.76 38.77
C ALA A 21 8.26 -14.26 39.15
N PRO A 22 7.57 -13.30 38.47
CA PRO A 22 6.16 -13.39 38.09
C PRO A 22 5.81 -12.90 36.66
N GLU A 23 4.50 -12.90 36.36
CA GLU A 23 3.90 -12.54 35.07
C GLU A 23 3.80 -11.02 34.83
N ALA A 24 3.94 -10.57 33.57
CA ALA A 24 3.31 -9.34 33.08
C ALA A 24 3.19 -9.29 31.53
N SER A 25 1.94 -9.22 31.06
CA SER A 25 1.46 -8.54 29.83
C SER A 25 2.27 -8.55 28.51
N ARG A 26 1.68 -9.24 27.51
CA ARG A 26 1.43 -8.77 26.12
C ARG A 26 2.54 -7.98 25.39
N SER A 27 3.24 -8.66 24.49
CA SER A 27 3.85 -8.03 23.31
C SER A 27 2.97 -8.26 22.07
N TRP A 28 2.60 -7.21 21.36
CA TRP A 28 2.03 -7.30 20.00
C TRP A 28 3.20 -7.26 19.00
N SER A 29 3.26 -8.22 18.07
CA SER A 29 4.36 -8.31 17.10
C SER A 29 3.87 -8.77 15.71
N GLU A 30 3.11 -7.92 15.04
CA GLU A 30 2.88 -8.03 13.60
C GLU A 30 2.74 -6.63 13.00
N ALA A 31 3.77 -6.18 12.28
CA ALA A 31 3.80 -4.91 11.54
C ALA A 31 4.12 -5.21 10.07
N PRO A 32 3.28 -4.81 9.11
CA PRO A 32 3.49 -5.11 7.70
C PRO A 32 4.49 -4.14 7.05
N ASP A 33 5.44 -4.67 6.28
CA ASP A 33 6.46 -3.89 5.56
C ASP A 33 5.88 -2.88 4.56
N THR A 34 6.44 -1.66 4.54
CA THR A 34 6.12 -0.60 3.57
C THR A 34 7.14 -0.54 2.43
N PRO A 35 6.71 -0.61 1.15
CA PRO A 35 7.62 -0.57 0.01
C PRO A 35 8.06 0.87 -0.35
N LEU A 36 9.36 1.05 -0.56
CA LEU A 36 9.96 2.33 -0.97
C LEU A 36 9.55 2.76 -2.39
N VAL A 37 9.28 4.06 -2.58
CA VAL A 37 8.83 4.64 -3.85
C VAL A 37 9.97 5.39 -4.57
N SER A 38 10.38 4.88 -5.73
CA SER A 38 11.34 5.54 -6.63
C SER A 38 10.65 6.54 -7.57
N ARG A 39 11.16 7.77 -7.67
CA ARG A 39 10.65 8.81 -8.60
C ARG A 39 11.01 8.48 -10.07
N PRO A 40 10.19 8.91 -11.06
CA PRO A 40 10.26 8.40 -12.43
C PRO A 40 11.40 9.01 -13.26
N ALA A 41 12.08 8.16 -14.04
CA ALA A 41 13.06 8.57 -15.04
C ALA A 41 12.41 9.01 -16.38
N ARG A 42 13.14 9.83 -17.13
CA ARG A 42 12.71 10.52 -18.35
C ARG A 42 12.56 9.54 -19.53
N SER A 43 11.38 9.52 -20.15
CA SER A 43 11.06 8.65 -21.29
C SER A 43 12.05 8.80 -22.45
N THR A 44 12.57 7.67 -22.93
CA THR A 44 13.27 7.55 -24.22
C THR A 44 12.52 6.60 -25.14
N ARG A 45 12.60 6.86 -26.44
CA ARG A 45 11.66 6.38 -27.47
C ARG A 45 12.11 5.04 -28.05
N ALA A 46 11.58 3.93 -27.54
CA ALA A 46 11.78 2.59 -28.10
C ALA A 46 10.60 2.17 -29.00
N SER A 47 10.88 1.47 -30.10
CA SER A 47 9.89 0.98 -31.07
C SER A 47 9.32 -0.39 -30.68
N ILE A 48 8.00 -0.54 -30.66
CA ILE A 48 7.34 -1.85 -30.52
C ILE A 48 6.88 -2.33 -31.89
N ALA A 49 7.31 -3.54 -32.27
CA ALA A 49 6.88 -4.20 -33.50
C ALA A 49 5.92 -5.37 -33.20
N GLY A 50 4.69 -5.26 -33.69
CA GLY A 50 3.90 -6.39 -34.19
C GLY A 50 3.56 -7.56 -33.28
N THR A 51 2.57 -7.41 -32.40
CA THR A 51 1.68 -8.52 -31.98
C THR A 51 0.25 -8.21 -32.36
N LYS A 52 -0.32 -8.95 -33.32
CA LYS A 52 -1.70 -8.75 -33.82
C LYS A 52 -2.74 -9.34 -32.87
N GLY A 53 -3.15 -8.57 -31.86
CA GLY A 53 -4.46 -8.76 -31.23
C GLY A 53 -5.58 -8.38 -32.20
N ALA A 54 -6.76 -9.00 -32.05
CA ALA A 54 -7.95 -8.61 -32.82
C ALA A 54 -8.38 -7.17 -32.46
N PRO A 55 -8.98 -6.41 -33.40
CA PRO A 55 -9.42 -5.04 -33.13
C PRO A 55 -10.57 -5.04 -32.10
N LEU A 56 -10.23 -4.67 -30.87
CA LEU A 56 -11.16 -4.44 -29.76
C LEU A 56 -12.25 -3.45 -30.22
N THR A 57 -13.53 -3.76 -30.05
CA THR A 57 -14.61 -2.91 -30.59
C THR A 57 -14.63 -1.54 -29.91
N LEU A 58 -15.16 -0.50 -30.55
CA LEU A 58 -15.26 0.83 -29.94
C LEU A 58 -15.92 0.80 -28.55
N ARG A 59 -16.92 -0.05 -28.37
CA ARG A 59 -17.63 -0.25 -27.09
C ARG A 59 -16.77 -0.92 -26.02
N ASP A 60 -15.90 -1.84 -26.43
CA ASP A 60 -14.94 -2.49 -25.54
C ASP A 60 -13.74 -1.56 -25.23
N GLN A 61 -13.36 -0.70 -26.17
CA GLN A 61 -12.40 0.39 -25.95
C GLN A 61 -12.95 1.42 -24.97
N GLU A 62 -14.20 1.87 -25.11
CA GLU A 62 -14.90 2.72 -24.14
C GLU A 62 -14.95 2.06 -22.75
N LYS A 63 -15.33 0.78 -22.67
CA LYS A 63 -15.36 0.01 -21.42
C LYS A 63 -13.98 -0.12 -20.77
N HIS A 64 -12.92 -0.28 -21.57
CA HIS A 64 -11.54 -0.30 -21.07
C HIS A 64 -11.10 1.10 -20.58
N ILE A 65 -11.45 2.16 -21.32
CA ILE A 65 -11.23 3.56 -20.92
C ILE A 65 -11.97 3.90 -19.61
N ASP A 66 -13.20 3.44 -19.42
CA ASP A 66 -13.96 3.68 -18.20
C ASP A 66 -13.45 2.86 -17.00
N ASN A 67 -12.93 1.65 -17.23
CA ASN A 67 -12.18 0.92 -16.20
C ASN A 67 -10.89 1.68 -15.84
N LEU A 68 -10.11 2.13 -16.82
CA LEU A 68 -8.90 2.94 -16.60
C LEU A 68 -9.22 4.27 -15.88
N LYS A 69 -10.37 4.92 -16.14
CA LYS A 69 -10.83 6.09 -15.37
C LYS A 69 -11.12 5.74 -13.91
N LYS A 70 -11.79 4.61 -13.64
CA LYS A 70 -12.07 4.13 -12.28
C LYS A 70 -10.80 3.75 -11.53
N GLU A 71 -9.88 3.06 -12.19
CA GLU A 71 -8.55 2.76 -11.67
C GLU A 71 -7.79 4.06 -11.35
N ASN A 72 -7.73 5.02 -12.29
CA ASN A 72 -7.09 6.32 -12.09
C ASN A 72 -7.71 7.12 -10.93
N PHE A 73 -9.04 7.07 -10.76
CA PHE A 73 -9.74 7.67 -9.62
C PHE A 73 -9.40 6.96 -8.30
N SER A 74 -9.39 5.62 -8.28
CA SER A 74 -9.00 4.84 -7.08
C SER A 74 -7.53 5.06 -6.69
N ILE A 75 -6.64 5.22 -7.69
CA ILE A 75 -5.24 5.56 -7.48
C ILE A 75 -5.11 6.98 -6.91
N LYS A 76 -5.86 7.96 -7.42
CA LYS A 76 -5.91 9.32 -6.85
C LYS A 76 -6.41 9.34 -5.41
N LEU A 77 -7.47 8.58 -5.10
CA LEU A 77 -7.96 8.43 -3.73
C LEU A 77 -6.90 7.80 -2.83
N ARG A 78 -6.21 6.76 -3.30
CA ARG A 78 -5.14 6.09 -2.56
C ARG A 78 -3.89 6.95 -2.39
N VAL A 79 -3.55 7.79 -3.38
CA VAL A 79 -2.49 8.80 -3.27
C VAL A 79 -2.86 9.83 -2.20
N HIS A 80 -4.07 10.40 -2.26
CA HIS A 80 -4.54 11.35 -1.23
C HIS A 80 -4.50 10.74 0.18
N PHE A 81 -5.01 9.53 0.38
CA PHE A 81 -4.96 8.87 1.69
C PHE A 81 -3.53 8.51 2.13
N LEU A 82 -2.61 8.21 1.20
CA LEU A 82 -1.20 7.99 1.53
C LEU A 82 -0.47 9.31 1.85
N GLU A 83 -0.79 10.41 1.17
CA GLU A 83 -0.28 11.76 1.45
C GLU A 83 -0.79 12.25 2.82
N GLU A 84 -2.07 12.04 3.12
CA GLU A 84 -2.70 12.34 4.41
C GLU A 84 -2.14 11.47 5.55
N GLN A 85 -1.88 10.19 5.31
CA GLN A 85 -1.19 9.32 6.27
C GLN A 85 0.28 9.73 6.47
N LEU A 86 1.00 10.15 5.43
CA LEU A 86 2.37 10.68 5.54
C LEU A 86 2.42 11.94 6.41
N ALA A 87 1.46 12.86 6.21
CA ALA A 87 1.32 14.06 7.03
C ALA A 87 1.03 13.73 8.51
N LYS A 88 0.19 12.71 8.78
CA LYS A 88 -0.22 12.33 10.13
C LYS A 88 0.78 11.43 10.88
N LEU A 89 1.57 10.61 10.18
CA LEU A 89 2.49 9.63 10.80
C LEU A 89 3.92 10.13 11.00
N ALA A 90 4.35 11.19 10.32
CA ALA A 90 5.75 11.60 10.35
C ALA A 90 5.97 13.14 10.36
N PRO A 91 5.29 13.91 11.24
CA PRO A 91 5.52 15.35 11.36
C PRO A 91 7.00 15.65 11.61
N ASP A 92 7.68 14.95 12.52
CA ASP A 92 9.12 15.14 12.78
C ASP A 92 10.02 14.89 11.56
N GLN A 93 9.65 13.98 10.65
CA GLN A 93 10.43 13.72 9.43
C GLN A 93 10.13 14.73 8.33
N ILE A 94 8.90 15.22 8.25
CA ILE A 94 8.51 16.33 7.37
C ILE A 94 9.19 17.61 7.86
N ASP A 95 9.23 17.86 9.18
CA ASP A 95 9.93 18.97 9.80
C ASP A 95 11.45 18.84 9.67
N ALA A 96 12.02 17.64 9.81
CA ALA A 96 13.43 17.41 9.53
C ALA A 96 13.75 17.64 8.05
N ALA A 97 12.89 17.20 7.12
CA ALA A 97 13.04 17.45 5.70
C ALA A 97 12.81 18.92 5.32
N LEU A 98 11.96 19.66 6.03
CA LEU A 98 11.75 21.10 5.88
C LEU A 98 12.94 21.88 6.45
N LYS A 99 13.43 21.55 7.64
CA LYS A 99 14.67 22.09 8.24
C LYS A 99 15.88 21.78 7.36
N GLN A 100 15.97 20.58 6.77
CA GLN A 100 17.00 20.22 5.80
C GLN A 100 16.83 20.96 4.47
N ASN A 101 15.61 21.20 3.98
CA ASN A 101 15.37 22.05 2.80
C ASN A 101 15.67 23.53 3.09
N ILE A 102 15.40 24.03 4.29
CA ILE A 102 15.75 25.39 4.73
C ILE A 102 17.27 25.51 4.81
N ASN A 103 17.96 24.56 5.43
CA ASN A 103 19.42 24.52 5.46
C ASN A 103 20.01 24.39 4.05
N LEU A 104 19.49 23.51 3.19
CA LEU A 104 19.91 23.42 1.78
C LEU A 104 19.58 24.68 0.99
N LYS A 105 18.54 25.44 1.34
CA LYS A 105 18.18 26.72 0.70
C LYS A 105 19.06 27.87 1.21
N ILE A 106 19.48 27.81 2.47
CA ILE A 106 20.51 28.70 3.06
C ILE A 106 21.87 28.37 2.45
N GLU A 107 22.26 27.10 2.34
CA GLU A 107 23.47 26.68 1.63
C GLU A 107 23.41 27.05 0.15
N VAL A 108 22.30 26.85 -0.56
CA VAL A 108 22.16 27.29 -1.96
C VAL A 108 22.17 28.82 -2.09
N GLN A 109 21.70 29.58 -1.09
CA GLN A 109 21.93 31.02 -1.05
C GLN A 109 23.38 31.39 -0.72
N GLN A 110 24.03 30.73 0.23
CA GLN A 110 25.42 30.98 0.62
C GLN A 110 26.36 30.59 -0.52
N ARG A 111 26.27 29.37 -1.06
CA ARG A 111 26.87 28.93 -2.33
C ARG A 111 26.47 29.84 -3.50
N GLY A 112 25.28 30.43 -3.50
CA GLY A 112 24.84 31.41 -4.48
C GLY A 112 25.53 32.77 -4.33
N MET A 113 25.80 33.21 -3.10
CA MET A 113 26.55 34.42 -2.77
C MET A 113 28.06 34.20 -2.96
N GLU A 114 28.59 33.03 -2.61
CA GLU A 114 29.93 32.55 -2.97
C GLU A 114 30.08 32.49 -4.48
N MET A 115 29.15 31.87 -5.22
CA MET A 115 29.17 31.87 -6.68
C MET A 115 29.01 33.27 -7.28
N LYS A 116 28.35 34.23 -6.61
CA LYS A 116 28.34 35.64 -7.02
C LYS A 116 29.66 36.34 -6.70
N LYS A 117 30.28 36.10 -5.54
CA LYS A 117 31.61 36.61 -5.15
C LYS A 117 32.70 36.04 -6.05
N LEU A 118 32.70 34.73 -6.27
CA LEU A 118 33.59 34.00 -7.18
C LEU A 118 33.32 34.39 -8.64
N LYS A 119 32.06 34.57 -9.09
CA LYS A 119 31.83 35.15 -10.43
C LYS A 119 32.25 36.61 -10.54
N LYS A 120 32.17 37.41 -9.47
CA LYS A 120 32.69 38.78 -9.47
C LYS A 120 34.22 38.78 -9.52
N LEU A 121 34.87 37.95 -8.72
CA LEU A 121 36.31 37.74 -8.70
C LEU A 121 36.81 37.14 -10.03
N VAL A 122 36.10 36.17 -10.60
CA VAL A 122 36.37 35.63 -11.93
C VAL A 122 36.09 36.68 -13.01
N LEU A 123 35.06 37.52 -12.92
CA LEU A 123 34.88 38.65 -13.85
C LEU A 123 35.90 39.78 -13.66
N GLU A 124 36.53 39.88 -12.50
CA GLU A 124 37.61 40.85 -12.21
C GLU A 124 38.94 40.30 -12.73
N LEU A 125 39.24 39.02 -12.46
CA LEU A 125 40.35 38.27 -13.04
C LEU A 125 40.21 38.08 -14.55
N GLU A 126 39.01 37.91 -15.11
CA GLU A 126 38.73 37.87 -16.55
C GLU A 126 38.86 39.26 -17.15
N ARG A 127 38.50 40.34 -16.45
CA ARG A 127 38.80 41.70 -16.91
C ARG A 127 40.30 42.01 -16.85
N GLU A 128 41.03 41.44 -15.92
CA GLU A 128 42.49 41.53 -15.84
C GLU A 128 43.16 40.65 -16.89
N LEU A 129 42.63 39.45 -17.16
CA LEU A 129 43.05 38.58 -18.26
C LEU A 129 42.71 39.20 -19.61
N ASP A 130 41.57 39.87 -19.77
CA ASP A 130 41.16 40.58 -20.99
C ASP A 130 41.94 41.90 -21.15
N ARG A 131 42.35 42.57 -20.05
CA ARG A 131 43.37 43.63 -20.09
C ARG A 131 44.73 43.09 -20.58
N LEU A 132 45.15 41.92 -20.10
CA LEU A 132 46.41 41.26 -20.49
C LEU A 132 46.37 40.67 -21.92
N GLN A 133 45.25 40.10 -22.34
CA GLN A 133 45.06 39.56 -23.69
C GLN A 133 44.86 40.66 -24.73
N ARG A 134 44.18 41.76 -24.38
CA ARG A 134 44.16 42.97 -25.22
C ARG A 134 45.52 43.66 -25.28
N ALA A 135 46.34 43.58 -24.23
CA ALA A 135 47.75 43.96 -24.33
C ALA A 135 48.53 43.05 -25.29
N GLY A 136 48.24 41.75 -25.31
CA GLY A 136 48.81 40.79 -26.28
C GLY A 136 48.44 41.04 -27.75
N GLY A 137 47.24 41.55 -28.02
CA GLY A 137 46.83 41.95 -29.38
C GLY A 137 47.23 43.38 -29.76
N GLY A 138 47.35 44.28 -28.77
CA GLY A 138 47.68 45.69 -28.97
C GLY A 138 49.16 45.96 -29.24
N SER A 139 50.04 44.96 -29.15
CA SER A 139 51.50 45.12 -29.06
C SER A 139 52.04 46.16 -30.03
N ARG A 140 51.77 46.14 -31.34
CA ARG A 140 52.40 47.12 -32.25
C ARG A 140 51.92 48.57 -32.14
N ASN A 141 50.68 48.82 -31.74
CA ASN A 141 50.20 50.19 -31.50
C ASN A 141 50.45 50.62 -30.06
N ARG A 142 50.61 49.69 -29.12
CA ARG A 142 51.01 49.99 -27.74
C ARG A 142 52.53 50.05 -27.59
N GLU A 143 53.31 49.36 -28.41
CA GLU A 143 54.74 49.58 -28.69
C GLU A 143 54.84 50.94 -29.35
N ARG A 144 54.15 51.24 -30.47
CA ARG A 144 54.22 52.61 -31.01
C ARG A 144 53.78 53.68 -30.03
N GLU A 145 52.73 53.49 -29.23
CA GLU A 145 52.41 54.44 -28.16
C GLU A 145 53.44 54.44 -27.01
N LEU A 146 54.16 53.35 -26.73
CA LEU A 146 55.18 53.25 -25.67
C LEU A 146 56.60 53.46 -26.19
N GLU A 147 56.81 53.61 -27.49
CA GLU A 147 57.99 54.05 -28.24
C GLU A 147 57.82 55.54 -28.51
N GLU A 148 56.63 56.00 -28.90
CA GLU A 148 56.29 57.42 -28.91
C GLU A 148 56.24 57.95 -27.47
N LYS A 149 55.79 57.16 -26.49
CA LYS A 149 55.96 57.47 -25.05
C LYS A 149 57.28 56.99 -24.43
N LEU A 150 58.14 56.21 -25.09
CA LEU A 150 59.54 56.08 -24.65
C LEU A 150 60.36 57.22 -25.21
N GLU A 151 60.12 57.66 -26.43
CA GLU A 151 60.74 58.82 -27.02
C GLU A 151 60.16 60.10 -26.42
N GLU A 152 58.89 60.19 -26.03
CA GLU A 152 58.42 61.26 -25.14
C GLU A 152 58.97 61.08 -23.73
N ARG A 153 59.10 59.86 -23.15
CA ARG A 153 59.80 59.69 -21.85
C ARG A 153 61.32 59.87 -21.95
N GLU A 154 61.94 59.83 -23.12
CA GLU A 154 63.37 60.07 -23.37
C GLU A 154 63.65 61.48 -23.85
N ARG A 155 62.70 62.13 -24.55
CA ARG A 155 62.63 63.58 -24.69
C ARG A 155 62.36 64.18 -23.32
N GLU A 156 61.40 63.69 -22.56
CA GLU A 156 61.17 64.06 -21.15
C GLU A 156 62.27 63.57 -20.21
N LEU A 157 63.09 62.54 -20.48
CA LEU A 157 64.28 62.23 -19.64
C LEU A 157 65.53 62.99 -20.08
N LYS A 158 65.62 63.46 -21.33
CA LYS A 158 66.60 64.47 -21.76
C LYS A 158 66.19 65.85 -21.25
N GLU A 159 64.90 66.18 -21.30
CA GLU A 159 64.32 67.40 -20.74
C GLU A 159 64.17 67.33 -19.22
N LEU A 160 64.04 66.18 -18.56
CA LEU A 160 64.20 66.05 -17.10
C LEU A 160 65.66 65.87 -16.69
N ARG A 161 66.60 65.60 -17.59
CA ARG A 161 68.03 65.86 -17.33
C ARG A 161 68.42 67.32 -17.61
N ARG A 162 67.60 68.06 -18.38
CA ARG A 162 67.72 69.50 -18.59
C ARG A 162 66.88 70.33 -17.60
N ARG A 163 65.83 69.75 -17.01
CA ARG A 163 64.92 70.30 -15.98
C ARG A 163 65.18 69.71 -14.59
N LYS A 164 65.94 68.62 -14.43
CA LYS A 164 66.69 68.37 -13.18
C LYS A 164 68.04 69.10 -13.16
N SER A 165 68.16 70.09 -14.05
CA SER A 165 69.07 71.23 -14.03
C SER A 165 68.23 72.51 -14.25
N GLY A 166 67.00 72.54 -13.71
CA GLY A 166 65.95 73.53 -14.04
C GLY A 166 64.75 73.62 -13.07
N VAL A 167 64.48 72.60 -12.25
CA VAL A 167 63.35 72.54 -11.29
C VAL A 167 63.85 72.54 -9.85
N ASP A 168 65.03 71.96 -9.61
CA ASP A 168 65.93 72.34 -8.51
C ASP A 168 66.59 73.73 -8.76
N ASP A 169 66.00 74.55 -9.63
CA ASP A 169 66.55 75.80 -10.19
C ASP A 169 65.43 76.84 -10.35
N ASP A 170 64.19 76.48 -10.72
CA ASP A 170 63.04 77.40 -10.69
C ASP A 170 62.37 77.47 -9.30
N ALA A 171 62.19 76.34 -8.59
CA ALA A 171 61.78 76.38 -7.17
C ALA A 171 62.92 76.89 -6.26
N PHE A 172 64.16 76.70 -6.69
CA PHE A 172 65.31 77.34 -6.08
C PHE A 172 65.31 78.84 -6.41
N ARG A 173 64.99 79.29 -7.64
CA ARG A 173 64.80 80.71 -7.98
C ARG A 173 63.62 81.38 -7.29
N GLU A 174 62.52 80.71 -6.97
CA GLU A 174 61.45 81.37 -6.19
C GLU A 174 61.88 81.56 -4.73
N LEU A 175 62.65 80.62 -4.17
CA LEU A 175 63.26 80.75 -2.83
C LEU A 175 64.53 81.61 -2.82
N GLU A 176 65.28 81.72 -3.92
CA GLU A 176 66.39 82.65 -4.14
C GLU A 176 65.88 84.01 -4.58
N ALA A 177 64.69 84.16 -5.13
CA ALA A 177 64.07 85.48 -5.37
C ALA A 177 63.43 86.00 -4.08
N GLN A 178 62.85 85.14 -3.24
CA GLN A 178 62.41 85.55 -1.90
C GLN A 178 63.59 85.72 -0.94
N ASN A 179 64.63 84.87 -1.01
CA ASN A 179 65.87 85.15 -0.30
C ASN A 179 66.66 86.30 -0.93
N ALA A 180 66.61 86.59 -2.23
CA ALA A 180 67.25 87.78 -2.80
C ALA A 180 66.43 89.04 -2.57
N ASP A 181 65.09 88.99 -2.49
CA ASP A 181 64.30 90.13 -2.01
C ASP A 181 64.59 90.40 -0.53
N LEU A 182 64.75 89.36 0.29
CA LEU A 182 65.09 89.48 1.71
C LEU A 182 66.58 89.78 1.94
N GLU A 183 67.49 89.28 1.12
CA GLU A 183 68.92 89.60 1.15
C GLU A 183 69.19 90.96 0.48
N GLU A 184 68.41 91.41 -0.51
CA GLU A 184 68.43 92.78 -1.04
C GLU A 184 67.78 93.74 -0.05
N GLN A 185 66.74 93.35 0.69
CA GLN A 185 66.28 94.14 1.84
C GLN A 185 67.31 94.17 2.98
N LEU A 186 68.00 93.05 3.23
CA LEU A 186 69.05 92.94 4.26
C LEU A 186 70.42 93.47 3.77
N GLN A 187 70.60 93.73 2.46
CA GLN A 187 71.75 94.36 1.80
C GLN A 187 71.46 95.80 1.41
N ASN A 188 70.20 96.25 1.40
CA ASN A 188 69.83 97.67 1.52
C ASN A 188 69.78 98.08 3.00
N ALA A 189 69.50 97.17 3.94
CA ALA A 189 69.67 97.44 5.37
C ALA A 189 71.15 97.38 5.78
N LYS A 190 71.92 96.35 5.38
CA LYS A 190 73.38 96.39 5.49
C LYS A 190 73.98 97.48 4.62
N GLY A 191 73.42 97.77 3.44
CA GLY A 191 73.87 98.84 2.56
C GLY A 191 73.69 100.22 3.18
N MET A 192 72.52 100.52 3.78
CA MET A 192 72.38 101.73 4.59
C MET A 192 73.22 101.69 5.87
N ILE A 193 73.53 100.53 6.46
CA ILE A 193 74.44 100.43 7.61
C ILE A 193 75.91 100.58 7.18
N GLU A 194 76.31 100.13 6.00
CA GLU A 194 77.63 100.27 5.39
C GLU A 194 77.79 101.69 4.83
N GLU A 195 76.76 102.32 4.27
CA GLU A 195 76.72 103.76 3.94
C GLU A 195 76.74 104.61 5.21
N ASN A 196 76.04 104.25 6.29
CA ASN A 196 76.17 104.95 7.58
C ASN A 196 77.53 104.70 8.23
N LEU A 197 78.15 103.53 8.06
CA LEU A 197 79.49 103.24 8.58
C LEU A 197 80.58 103.91 7.74
N ASP A 198 80.43 103.98 6.42
CA ASP A 198 81.30 104.69 5.49
C ASP A 198 81.09 106.21 5.59
N GLU A 199 79.90 106.72 5.91
CA GLU A 199 79.71 108.12 6.31
C GLU A 199 80.35 108.39 7.68
N ILE A 200 80.19 107.50 8.66
CA ILE A 200 80.86 107.60 9.96
C ILE A 200 82.39 107.53 9.80
N ASP A 201 82.92 106.71 8.90
CA ASP A 201 84.35 106.54 8.67
C ASP A 201 84.91 107.61 7.72
N GLN A 202 84.13 108.17 6.78
CA GLN A 202 84.46 109.41 6.07
C GLN A 202 84.44 110.62 7.00
N LEU A 203 83.52 110.70 7.96
CA LEU A 203 83.50 111.74 8.99
C LEU A 203 84.65 111.59 9.98
N LYS A 204 85.16 110.37 10.23
CA LYS A 204 86.44 110.15 10.92
C LYS A 204 87.65 110.50 10.06
N GLU A 205 87.71 110.09 8.79
CA GLU A 205 88.83 110.42 7.88
C GLU A 205 88.92 111.95 7.64
N MET A 206 87.79 112.66 7.68
CA MET A 206 87.73 114.13 7.69
C MET A 206 88.19 114.76 9.01
N LEU A 207 88.10 114.07 10.15
CA LEU A 207 88.68 114.53 11.42
C LEU A 207 90.18 114.21 11.54
N GLU A 208 90.62 113.03 11.10
CA GLU A 208 92.02 112.60 11.17
C GLU A 208 92.93 113.32 10.16
N ARG A 209 92.37 113.99 9.14
CA ARG A 209 93.13 114.84 8.19
C ARG A 209 93.36 116.29 8.62
N ARG A 210 93.24 116.64 9.91
CA ARG A 210 93.60 117.99 10.40
C ARG A 210 94.33 118.06 11.75
N GLY A 211 95.28 117.14 11.98
CA GLY A 211 96.17 117.14 13.16
C GLY A 211 97.67 117.20 12.84
N ASP A 212 98.27 118.37 13.03
CA ASP A 212 99.70 118.70 13.32
C ASP A 212 100.88 118.31 12.40
N GLU A 213 101.75 119.30 12.10
CA GLU A 213 103.21 119.15 11.85
C GLU A 213 103.99 120.51 11.89
N SER A 214 104.85 120.73 12.92
CA SER A 214 106.05 121.62 13.10
C SER A 214 106.24 122.99 12.34
N VAL A 215 106.60 124.17 12.93
CA VAL A 215 107.75 124.64 13.81
C VAL A 215 109.07 124.93 13.04
N ALA A 216 109.91 125.99 13.19
CA ALA A 216 110.12 127.07 14.21
C ALA A 216 110.17 128.54 13.62
N GLU A 217 111.09 129.54 13.82
CA GLU A 217 112.44 129.70 14.45
C GLU A 217 112.83 131.20 14.83
N SER A 218 113.56 131.42 15.95
CA SER A 218 114.50 132.55 16.37
C SER A 218 114.04 134.05 16.19
N SER A 219 114.81 135.17 16.37
CA SER A 219 116.16 135.61 16.86
C SER A 219 116.14 137.16 17.18
N SER A 220 117.10 137.93 17.75
CA SER A 220 118.22 137.78 18.73
C SER A 220 118.98 139.16 18.92
N GLY A 221 119.72 139.41 20.04
CA GLY A 221 120.87 140.36 20.10
C GLY A 221 120.90 141.55 21.11
N GLU A 222 122.02 141.75 21.83
CA GLU A 222 122.29 142.89 22.76
C GLU A 222 123.06 144.08 22.11
N GLY A 223 123.06 145.26 22.78
CA GLY A 223 124.00 146.37 22.47
C GLY A 223 123.45 147.80 22.65
N ARG A 224 122.13 147.96 22.74
CA ARG A 224 121.40 149.26 22.75
C ARG A 224 121.64 150.16 24.00
N ARG A 225 122.53 149.76 24.91
CA ARG A 225 122.34 149.91 26.37
C ARG A 225 122.70 151.29 26.96
N GLU A 226 123.74 151.97 26.48
CA GLU A 226 124.26 153.15 27.19
C GLU A 226 123.57 154.46 26.78
N ARG A 227 123.31 154.67 25.48
CA ARG A 227 122.61 155.87 24.98
C ARG A 227 121.12 155.89 25.32
N LEU A 228 120.54 154.74 25.68
CA LEU A 228 119.18 154.66 26.18
C LEU A 228 119.02 155.39 27.52
N LYS A 229 120.02 155.42 28.42
CA LYS A 229 119.85 155.85 29.83
C LYS A 229 119.12 157.19 30.03
N ARG A 230 119.45 158.23 29.26
CA ARG A 230 118.74 159.54 29.36
C ARG A 230 117.34 159.58 28.74
N ARG A 231 117.02 158.64 27.84
CA ARG A 231 115.64 158.44 27.37
C ARG A 231 114.89 157.43 28.25
N VAL A 232 115.62 156.62 29.01
CA VAL A 232 115.08 155.71 30.02
C VAL A 232 114.57 156.49 31.22
N GLU A 233 115.25 157.51 31.73
CA GLU A 233 114.72 158.33 32.84
C GLU A 233 113.34 158.97 32.50
N GLU A 234 113.15 159.49 31.28
CA GLU A 234 111.81 159.96 30.81
C GLU A 234 110.82 158.79 30.62
N LEU A 235 111.27 157.67 30.04
CA LEU A 235 110.45 156.47 29.85
C LEU A 235 110.19 155.70 31.15
N GLU A 236 110.86 156.03 32.26
CA GLU A 236 110.68 155.46 33.59
C GLU A 236 109.52 156.16 34.30
N THR A 237 109.44 157.50 34.25
CA THR A 237 108.24 158.22 34.68
C THR A 237 107.02 157.88 33.83
N ASP A 238 107.18 157.76 32.51
CA ASP A 238 106.10 157.29 31.64
C ASP A 238 105.76 155.80 31.90
N ASN A 239 106.73 154.97 32.32
CA ASN A 239 106.46 153.59 32.75
C ASN A 239 105.68 153.54 34.04
N GLU A 240 105.94 154.41 35.01
CA GLU A 240 105.26 154.37 36.30
C GLU A 240 103.79 154.82 36.18
N GLU A 241 103.49 155.84 35.36
CA GLU A 241 102.10 156.14 34.99
C GLU A 241 101.43 155.02 34.19
N LEU A 242 102.13 154.42 33.20
CA LEU A 242 101.55 153.35 32.40
C LEU A 242 101.38 152.03 33.19
N ARG A 243 102.24 151.76 34.19
CA ARG A 243 102.09 150.63 35.10
C ARG A 243 100.93 150.82 36.04
N ALA A 244 100.77 152.00 36.65
CA ALA A 244 99.60 152.30 37.48
C ALA A 244 98.29 152.12 36.70
N ARG A 245 98.22 152.59 35.44
CA ARG A 245 97.05 152.36 34.57
C ARG A 245 96.88 150.90 34.13
N LEU A 246 97.97 150.15 33.93
CA LEU A 246 97.91 148.71 33.63
C LEU A 246 97.47 147.88 34.84
N GLU A 247 97.82 148.30 36.05
CA GLU A 247 97.44 147.65 37.31
C GLU A 247 95.96 147.95 37.63
N GLU A 248 95.50 149.20 37.47
CA GLU A 248 94.08 149.58 37.50
C GLU A 248 93.26 148.82 36.44
N HIS A 249 93.75 148.70 35.20
CA HIS A 249 93.10 147.89 34.17
C HIS A 249 93.14 146.39 34.46
N ALA A 250 94.16 145.87 35.15
CA ALA A 250 94.23 144.46 35.54
C ALA A 250 93.21 144.14 36.66
N GLU A 251 93.04 145.02 37.64
CA GLU A 251 91.98 144.88 38.67
C GLU A 251 90.57 144.94 38.04
N ILE A 252 90.36 145.82 37.06
CA ILE A 252 89.08 145.89 36.30
C ILE A 252 88.86 144.62 35.46
N ILE A 253 89.91 144.04 34.87
CA ILE A 253 89.80 142.77 34.13
C ILE A 253 89.46 141.63 35.08
N ALA A 254 90.14 141.51 36.23
CA ALA A 254 89.83 140.49 37.23
C ALA A 254 88.36 140.55 37.68
N GLN A 255 87.86 141.74 38.03
CA GLN A 255 86.44 141.92 38.38
C GLN A 255 85.48 141.54 37.24
N LYS A 256 85.90 141.68 35.97
CA LYS A 256 85.11 141.28 34.79
C LYS A 256 85.30 139.82 34.38
N GLU A 257 86.29 139.12 34.94
CA GLU A 257 86.41 137.67 34.85
C GLU A 257 85.61 137.00 35.96
N ASP A 258 85.65 137.51 37.20
CA ASP A 258 84.79 137.09 38.32
C ASP A 258 83.29 137.23 37.96
N GLU A 259 82.84 138.43 37.54
CA GLU A 259 81.45 138.67 37.07
C GLU A 259 81.04 137.74 35.90
N LYS A 260 82.00 137.30 35.09
CA LYS A 260 81.77 136.41 33.95
C LYS A 260 81.66 134.94 34.38
N GLU A 261 82.37 134.51 35.42
CA GLU A 261 82.22 133.17 35.96
C GLU A 261 80.88 133.02 36.70
N ASP A 262 80.49 134.00 37.53
CA ASP A 262 79.14 134.04 38.15
C ASP A 262 78.01 133.95 37.10
N LEU A 263 78.10 134.73 36.03
CA LEU A 263 77.12 134.71 34.93
C LEU A 263 77.15 133.42 34.10
N LEU A 264 78.30 132.74 34.00
CA LEU A 264 78.40 131.44 33.31
C LEU A 264 77.73 130.34 34.13
N ASP A 265 77.89 130.33 35.45
CA ASP A 265 77.23 129.37 36.33
C ASP A 265 75.71 129.60 36.41
N GLU A 266 75.23 130.85 36.40
CA GLU A 266 73.79 131.13 36.29
C GLU A 266 73.21 130.67 34.94
N ILE A 267 73.95 130.86 33.83
CA ILE A 267 73.57 130.33 32.49
C ILE A 267 73.55 128.80 32.48
N ASN A 268 74.51 128.14 33.16
CA ASN A 268 74.56 126.68 33.23
C ASN A 268 73.43 126.11 34.09
N ALA A 269 73.08 126.75 35.21
CA ALA A 269 71.93 126.38 36.03
C ALA A 269 70.61 126.48 35.25
N LEU A 270 70.37 127.60 34.56
CA LEU A 270 69.16 127.82 33.75
C LEU A 270 69.05 126.85 32.57
N ARG A 271 70.18 126.44 31.98
CA ARG A 271 70.20 125.36 30.96
C ARG A 271 69.75 124.02 31.55
N LEU A 272 70.23 123.66 32.73
CA LEU A 272 69.86 122.40 33.39
C LEU A 272 68.37 122.36 33.71
N GLU A 273 67.78 123.46 34.18
CA GLU A 273 66.32 123.57 34.39
C GLU A 273 65.52 123.45 33.09
N MET A 274 66.00 124.05 32.00
CA MET A 274 65.35 123.91 30.68
C MET A 274 65.38 122.46 30.18
N GLU A 275 66.52 121.77 30.26
CA GLU A 275 66.62 120.37 29.86
C GLU A 275 65.69 119.48 30.69
N ASP A 276 65.62 119.66 32.01
CA ASP A 276 64.74 118.87 32.87
C ASP A 276 63.25 119.14 32.64
N ILE A 277 62.87 120.35 32.24
CA ILE A 277 61.50 120.67 31.80
C ILE A 277 61.19 120.02 30.44
N GLN A 278 62.16 119.95 29.53
CA GLN A 278 62.02 119.27 28.23
C GLN A 278 61.90 117.75 28.42
N ARG A 279 62.82 117.12 29.18
CA ARG A 279 62.77 115.69 29.55
C ARG A 279 61.43 115.30 30.16
N ARG A 280 60.88 116.12 31.07
CA ARG A 280 59.55 115.88 31.67
C ARG A 280 58.43 115.96 30.64
N ARG A 281 58.45 116.94 29.74
CA ARG A 281 57.44 117.04 28.66
C ARG A 281 57.52 115.89 27.66
N GLU A 282 58.72 115.42 27.35
CA GLU A 282 58.95 114.28 26.46
C GLU A 282 58.51 112.97 27.12
N ALA A 283 58.84 112.75 28.40
CA ALA A 283 58.35 111.62 29.19
C ALA A 283 56.82 111.62 29.30
N GLU A 284 56.19 112.74 29.68
CA GLU A 284 54.72 112.84 29.70
C GLU A 284 54.08 112.75 28.28
N SER A 285 54.84 112.93 27.20
CA SER A 285 54.35 112.72 25.83
C SER A 285 54.41 111.23 25.46
N LEU A 286 55.49 110.56 25.84
CA LEU A 286 55.68 109.11 25.67
C LEU A 286 54.68 108.32 26.49
N GLU A 287 54.51 108.61 27.79
CA GLU A 287 53.48 107.97 28.63
C GLU A 287 52.07 108.13 28.05
N ARG A 288 51.75 109.29 27.45
CA ARG A 288 50.46 109.54 26.78
C ARG A 288 50.31 108.84 25.44
N SER A 289 51.41 108.48 24.77
CA SER A 289 51.36 107.62 23.58
C SER A 289 51.30 106.14 23.94
N GLU A 290 52.06 105.70 24.95
CA GLU A 290 52.11 104.31 25.41
C GLU A 290 50.79 103.90 26.06
N SER A 291 50.24 104.73 26.96
CA SER A 291 48.90 104.48 27.51
C SER A 291 47.77 104.55 26.47
N ARG A 292 47.96 105.27 25.35
CA ARG A 292 47.03 105.21 24.21
C ARG A 292 47.19 103.94 23.37
N ALA A 293 48.42 103.48 23.16
CA ALA A 293 48.70 102.21 22.50
C ALA A 293 48.13 101.05 23.32
N GLN A 294 48.42 101.00 24.63
CA GLN A 294 47.86 100.01 25.55
C GLN A 294 46.33 100.02 25.61
N ILE A 295 45.67 101.19 25.56
CA ILE A 295 44.20 101.28 25.49
C ILE A 295 43.63 100.77 24.14
N LEU A 296 44.41 100.83 23.05
CA LEU A 296 44.03 100.24 21.77
C LEU A 296 44.32 98.73 21.74
N GLU A 297 45.46 98.29 22.25
CA GLU A 297 45.86 96.89 22.36
C GLU A 297 44.93 96.11 23.30
N GLU A 298 44.66 96.63 24.52
CA GLU A 298 43.62 96.09 25.41
C GLU A 298 42.24 96.06 24.73
N ARG A 299 41.94 96.99 23.83
CA ARG A 299 40.66 97.02 23.13
C ARG A 299 40.61 95.98 22.01
N GLU A 300 41.67 95.82 21.24
CA GLU A 300 41.79 94.78 20.20
C GLU A 300 41.81 93.38 20.83
N GLU A 301 42.46 93.20 21.98
CA GLU A 301 42.35 91.98 22.80
C GLU A 301 40.91 91.74 23.28
N ARG A 302 40.21 92.77 23.79
CA ARG A 302 38.80 92.65 24.22
C ARG A 302 37.88 92.33 23.04
N GLU A 303 38.08 92.98 21.88
CA GLU A 303 37.29 92.76 20.66
C GLU A 303 37.53 91.33 20.14
N ALA A 304 38.78 90.85 20.13
CA ALA A 304 39.11 89.46 19.82
C ALA A 304 38.54 88.46 20.86
N VAL A 305 38.48 88.80 22.15
CA VAL A 305 37.85 87.97 23.18
C VAL A 305 36.32 87.97 23.06
N GLU A 306 35.71 89.09 22.71
CA GLU A 306 34.28 89.18 22.44
C GLU A 306 33.88 88.40 21.17
N ASP A 307 34.67 88.48 20.09
CA ASP A 307 34.47 87.66 18.88
C ASP A 307 34.70 86.17 19.13
N ASN A 308 35.74 85.78 19.89
CA ASN A 308 35.91 84.38 20.30
C ASN A 308 34.73 83.91 21.18
N LEU A 309 34.25 84.75 22.10
CA LEU A 309 33.08 84.47 22.92
C LEU A 309 31.79 84.35 22.06
N ASN A 310 31.63 85.17 21.03
CA ASN A 310 30.52 85.10 20.09
C ASN A 310 30.60 83.84 19.22
N ALA A 311 31.78 83.52 18.67
CA ALA A 311 32.01 82.27 17.95
C ALA A 311 31.80 81.02 18.83
N VAL A 312 32.03 81.10 20.16
CA VAL A 312 31.69 80.04 21.12
C VAL A 312 30.19 80.00 21.40
N LYS A 313 29.48 81.14 21.52
CA LYS A 313 28.01 81.19 21.62
C LYS A 313 27.35 80.58 20.37
N ASP A 314 27.84 80.90 19.18
CA ASP A 314 27.30 80.39 17.92
C ASP A 314 27.53 78.89 17.77
N LYS A 315 28.72 78.39 18.14
CA LYS A 315 29.00 76.94 18.23
C LYS A 315 28.13 76.25 19.26
N LEU A 316 27.88 76.87 20.41
CA LEU A 316 26.98 76.35 21.44
C LEU A 316 25.52 76.34 20.95
N ALA A 317 25.05 77.38 20.27
CA ALA A 317 23.72 77.45 19.68
C ALA A 317 23.56 76.39 18.57
N ALA A 318 24.56 76.22 17.71
CA ALA A 318 24.56 75.16 16.70
C ALA A 318 24.52 73.76 17.33
N ALA A 319 25.33 73.51 18.38
CA ALA A 319 25.33 72.24 19.11
C ALA A 319 24.02 71.98 19.86
N LEU A 320 23.36 73.01 20.38
CA LEU A 320 22.03 72.90 21.00
C LEU A 320 20.93 72.63 19.97
N ILE A 321 21.03 73.22 18.77
CA ILE A 321 20.10 72.93 17.65
C ILE A 321 20.33 71.51 17.12
N GLU A 322 21.59 71.06 16.99
CA GLU A 322 21.91 69.68 16.60
C GLU A 322 21.45 68.68 17.67
N LEU A 323 21.63 68.98 18.96
CA LEU A 323 21.11 68.17 20.06
C LEU A 323 19.58 68.07 20.00
N GLN A 324 18.87 69.19 19.88
CA GLN A 324 17.40 69.18 19.74
C GLN A 324 16.97 68.37 18.51
N GLN A 325 17.63 68.52 17.35
CA GLN A 325 17.33 67.70 16.17
C GLN A 325 17.61 66.22 16.37
N LYS A 326 18.56 65.84 17.24
CA LYS A 326 18.83 64.45 17.60
C LYS A 326 17.85 63.92 18.63
N GLU A 327 17.35 64.76 19.55
CA GLU A 327 16.28 64.44 20.47
C GLU A 327 14.95 64.26 19.71
N ASP A 328 14.60 65.17 18.80
CA ASP A 328 13.46 65.06 17.88
C ASP A 328 13.55 63.79 16.99
N ASP A 329 14.72 63.50 16.41
CA ASP A 329 14.98 62.25 15.66
C ASP A 329 14.74 61.02 16.54
N ILE A 330 15.17 61.06 17.82
CA ILE A 330 15.01 59.94 18.77
C ILE A 330 13.55 59.77 19.18
N GLU A 331 12.78 60.85 19.41
CA GLU A 331 11.35 60.77 19.70
C GLU A 331 10.56 60.18 18.51
N LEU A 332 10.86 60.63 17.29
CA LEU A 332 10.28 60.04 16.08
C LEU A 332 10.62 58.55 15.92
N LYS A 333 11.85 58.15 16.25
CA LYS A 333 12.25 56.73 16.21
C LYS A 333 11.69 55.90 17.36
N ALA A 334 11.46 56.50 18.53
CA ALA A 334 10.72 55.85 19.62
C ALA A 334 9.27 55.56 19.19
N HIS A 335 8.59 56.54 18.59
CA HIS A 335 7.24 56.34 18.06
C HIS A 335 7.17 55.31 16.92
N GLU A 336 8.13 55.30 15.98
CA GLU A 336 8.22 54.24 14.96
C GLU A 336 8.42 52.84 15.59
N ILE A 337 9.19 52.75 16.68
CA ILE A 337 9.38 51.48 17.41
C ILE A 337 8.10 51.07 18.14
N ASP A 338 7.41 51.99 18.82
CA ASP A 338 6.15 51.71 19.52
C ASP A 338 5.04 51.27 18.57
N ASP A 339 4.90 51.92 17.40
CA ASP A 339 3.95 51.50 16.35
C ASP A 339 4.27 50.09 15.80
N LEU A 340 5.56 49.80 15.56
CA LEU A 340 6.01 48.46 15.15
C LEU A 340 5.79 47.41 16.25
N VAL A 341 5.98 47.76 17.53
CA VAL A 341 5.71 46.87 18.66
C VAL A 341 4.21 46.62 18.80
N ALA A 342 3.36 47.64 18.66
CA ALA A 342 1.91 47.50 18.68
C ALA A 342 1.38 46.64 17.51
N GLU A 343 1.94 46.78 16.31
CA GLU A 343 1.55 45.95 15.16
C GLU A 343 2.04 44.50 15.31
N HIS A 344 3.27 44.28 15.82
CA HIS A 344 3.72 42.92 16.17
C HIS A 344 2.85 42.29 17.27
N GLN A 345 2.37 43.07 18.25
CA GLN A 345 1.42 42.58 19.26
C GLN A 345 0.09 42.15 18.62
N ARG A 346 -0.49 42.97 17.72
CA ARG A 346 -1.71 42.57 16.96
C ARG A 346 -1.50 41.30 16.14
N ILE A 347 -0.37 41.18 15.45
CA ILE A 347 -0.03 39.98 14.66
C ILE A 347 0.09 38.75 15.58
N LEU A 348 0.72 38.88 16.74
CA LEU A 348 0.81 37.80 17.72
C LEU A 348 -0.56 37.43 18.33
N GLU A 349 -1.42 38.40 18.61
CA GLU A 349 -2.80 38.15 19.05
C GLU A 349 -3.63 37.44 17.98
N VAL A 350 -3.53 37.85 16.71
CA VAL A 350 -4.21 37.16 15.60
C VAL A 350 -3.72 35.72 15.47
N VAL A 351 -2.39 35.50 15.45
CA VAL A 351 -1.82 34.15 15.31
C VAL A 351 -2.13 33.26 16.52
N ASP A 352 -2.12 33.79 17.75
CA ASP A 352 -2.52 33.01 18.95
C ASP A 352 -4.02 32.67 18.93
N ASN A 353 -4.88 33.54 18.41
CA ASN A 353 -6.31 33.22 18.21
C ASN A 353 -6.53 32.21 17.06
N GLU A 354 -5.80 32.32 15.95
CA GLU A 354 -5.83 31.33 14.85
C GLU A 354 -5.37 29.95 15.33
N TRP A 355 -4.24 29.88 16.05
CA TRP A 355 -3.73 28.63 16.64
C TRP A 355 -4.67 28.06 17.71
N ARG A 356 -5.36 28.90 18.50
CA ARG A 356 -6.43 28.43 19.40
C ARG A 356 -7.58 27.81 18.62
N GLY A 357 -8.02 28.45 17.54
CA GLY A 357 -9.04 27.92 16.63
C GLY A 357 -8.66 26.57 16.05
N GLU A 358 -7.47 26.45 15.44
CA GLU A 358 -6.96 25.18 14.89
C GLU A 358 -6.84 24.09 15.97
N VAL A 359 -6.41 24.43 17.18
CA VAL A 359 -6.32 23.49 18.31
C VAL A 359 -7.70 23.07 18.84
N GLU A 360 -8.70 23.96 18.81
CA GLU A 360 -10.08 23.65 19.19
C GLU A 360 -10.79 22.81 18.12
N GLU A 361 -10.60 23.09 16.82
CA GLU A 361 -11.06 22.24 15.73
C GLU A 361 -10.40 20.85 15.76
N ALA A 362 -9.09 20.77 15.99
CA ALA A 362 -8.38 19.50 16.14
C ALA A 362 -8.85 18.70 17.37
N ARG A 363 -9.22 19.38 18.48
CA ARG A 363 -9.85 18.72 19.64
C ARG A 363 -11.24 18.21 19.29
N GLY A 364 -12.06 18.99 18.60
CA GLY A 364 -13.37 18.56 18.11
C GLY A 364 -13.28 17.31 17.24
N GLN A 365 -12.38 17.28 16.27
CA GLN A 365 -12.11 16.10 15.43
C GLN A 365 -11.64 14.89 16.26
N VAL A 366 -10.84 15.10 17.31
CA VAL A 366 -10.43 14.01 18.23
C VAL A 366 -11.58 13.51 19.10
N GLU A 367 -12.56 14.35 19.46
CA GLU A 367 -13.76 13.94 20.17
C GLU A 367 -14.75 13.22 19.25
N GLU A 368 -15.00 13.71 18.03
CA GLU A 368 -15.77 13.00 16.99
C GLU A 368 -15.19 11.61 16.68
N LEU A 369 -13.86 11.50 16.57
CA LEU A 369 -13.17 10.22 16.35
C LEU A 369 -13.24 9.29 17.57
N ARG A 370 -13.32 9.82 18.80
CA ARG A 370 -13.54 9.02 20.02
C ARG A 370 -14.97 8.49 20.10
N ASP A 371 -15.96 9.32 19.78
CA ASP A 371 -17.36 8.92 19.80
C ASP A 371 -17.66 7.90 18.70
N ALA A 372 -17.13 8.11 17.48
CA ALA A 372 -17.21 7.13 16.39
C ALA A 372 -16.47 5.82 16.73
N LEU A 373 -15.36 5.88 17.47
CA LEU A 373 -14.69 4.69 17.98
C LEU A 373 -15.54 3.99 19.06
N ALA A 374 -16.16 4.73 19.98
CA ALA A 374 -17.02 4.18 21.02
C ALA A 374 -18.30 3.53 20.45
N GLU A 375 -18.89 4.11 19.41
CA GLU A 375 -19.99 3.53 18.63
C GLU A 375 -19.56 2.22 17.95
N ARG A 376 -18.43 2.22 17.23
CA ARG A 376 -17.83 1.00 16.64
C ARG A 376 -17.52 -0.08 17.67
N ASP A 377 -17.11 0.32 18.86
CA ASP A 377 -16.79 -0.57 19.97
C ASP A 377 -18.06 -1.09 20.68
N ALA A 378 -19.21 -0.40 20.53
CA ALA A 378 -20.53 -0.87 20.94
C ALA A 378 -21.14 -1.82 19.89
N GLU A 379 -21.14 -1.46 18.60
CA GLU A 379 -21.48 -2.34 17.47
C GLU A 379 -20.68 -3.65 17.55
N SER A 380 -19.37 -3.57 17.83
CA SER A 380 -18.50 -4.74 17.98
C SER A 380 -18.83 -5.61 19.20
N LYS A 381 -19.45 -5.07 20.24
CA LYS A 381 -19.93 -5.85 21.40
C LYS A 381 -21.26 -6.53 21.09
N GLU A 382 -22.18 -5.83 20.42
CA GLU A 382 -23.47 -6.39 19.97
C GLU A 382 -23.27 -7.50 18.93
N LEU A 383 -22.32 -7.34 18.00
CA LEU A 383 -21.92 -8.39 17.06
C LEU A 383 -21.32 -9.62 17.76
N ARG A 384 -20.53 -9.45 18.84
CA ARG A 384 -20.02 -10.58 19.63
C ARG A 384 -21.13 -11.28 20.43
N LEU A 385 -22.09 -10.54 20.97
CA LEU A 385 -23.24 -11.11 21.67
C LEU A 385 -24.13 -11.90 20.70
N THR A 386 -24.48 -11.33 19.55
CA THR A 386 -25.29 -12.03 18.53
C THR A 386 -24.57 -13.24 17.93
N ILE A 387 -23.23 -13.22 17.78
CA ILE A 387 -22.45 -14.42 17.45
C ILE A 387 -22.56 -15.45 18.58
N SER A 388 -22.37 -15.07 19.84
CA SER A 388 -22.50 -16.00 20.99
C SER A 388 -23.92 -16.59 21.11
N ASP A 389 -24.96 -15.83 20.79
CA ASP A 389 -26.33 -16.32 20.76
C ASP A 389 -26.56 -17.29 19.59
N LEU A 390 -25.98 -17.03 18.40
CA LEU A 390 -26.04 -17.94 17.26
C LEU A 390 -25.24 -19.23 17.51
N GLU A 391 -24.09 -19.15 18.18
CA GLU A 391 -23.31 -20.30 18.66
C GLU A 391 -24.09 -21.11 19.70
N ALA A 392 -24.76 -20.45 20.66
CA ALA A 392 -25.63 -21.14 21.62
C ALA A 392 -26.82 -21.84 20.93
N ASN A 393 -27.50 -21.16 19.99
CA ASN A 393 -28.61 -21.74 19.22
C ASN A 393 -28.17 -22.90 18.32
N THR A 394 -27.00 -22.81 17.69
CA THR A 394 -26.46 -23.92 16.87
C THR A 394 -26.02 -25.10 17.72
N ASN A 395 -25.40 -24.87 18.89
CA ASN A 395 -25.11 -25.93 19.86
C ASN A 395 -26.39 -26.61 20.39
N GLU A 396 -27.46 -25.86 20.66
CA GLU A 396 -28.76 -26.45 21.07
C GLU A 396 -29.41 -27.24 19.92
N LEU A 397 -29.26 -26.79 18.66
CA LEU A 397 -29.68 -27.55 17.48
C LEU A 397 -28.85 -28.83 17.30
N HIS A 398 -27.53 -28.77 17.47
CA HIS A 398 -26.65 -29.95 17.42
C HIS A 398 -27.04 -30.97 18.49
N ALA A 399 -27.24 -30.55 19.75
CA ALA A 399 -27.70 -31.45 20.81
C ALA A 399 -29.08 -32.08 20.52
N LYS A 400 -29.99 -31.35 19.86
CA LYS A 400 -31.28 -31.90 19.39
C LYS A 400 -31.11 -32.90 18.25
N PHE A 401 -30.19 -32.67 17.32
CA PHE A 401 -29.86 -33.63 16.26
C PHE A 401 -29.17 -34.88 16.80
N GLU A 402 -28.23 -34.76 17.73
CA GLU A 402 -27.59 -35.89 18.41
C GLU A 402 -28.62 -36.73 19.19
N ALA A 403 -29.53 -36.09 19.93
CA ALA A 403 -30.61 -36.80 20.62
C ALA A 403 -31.58 -37.50 19.65
N ALA A 404 -31.87 -36.89 18.49
CA ALA A 404 -32.71 -37.50 17.46
C ALA A 404 -32.01 -38.66 16.73
N LEU A 405 -30.69 -38.57 16.51
CA LEU A 405 -29.87 -39.65 15.96
C LEU A 405 -29.81 -40.82 16.94
N ALA A 406 -29.48 -40.57 18.21
CA ALA A 406 -29.46 -41.60 19.25
C ALA A 406 -30.81 -42.32 19.40
N HIS A 407 -31.94 -41.59 19.29
CA HIS A 407 -33.27 -42.21 19.28
C HIS A 407 -33.51 -43.06 18.02
N LEU A 408 -33.02 -42.66 16.85
CA LEU A 408 -33.12 -43.44 15.61
C LEU A 408 -32.20 -44.68 15.61
N GLU A 409 -31.04 -44.59 16.25
CA GLU A 409 -30.12 -45.70 16.50
C GLU A 409 -30.76 -46.70 17.47
N GLU A 410 -31.29 -46.25 18.61
CA GLU A 410 -32.03 -47.10 19.57
C GLU A 410 -33.29 -47.73 18.92
N GLU A 411 -33.94 -47.02 17.99
CA GLU A 411 -35.03 -47.55 17.16
C GLU A 411 -34.57 -48.52 16.07
N SER A 412 -33.31 -48.48 15.63
CA SER A 412 -32.73 -49.50 14.73
C SER A 412 -32.40 -50.73 15.53
N GLU A 413 -31.64 -50.60 16.63
CA GLU A 413 -31.26 -51.73 17.50
C GLU A 413 -32.48 -52.54 17.96
N LYS A 414 -33.59 -51.87 18.34
CA LYS A 414 -34.86 -52.54 18.65
C LYS A 414 -35.42 -53.34 17.47
N LYS A 415 -35.40 -52.78 16.25
CA LYS A 415 -35.88 -53.46 15.03
C LYS A 415 -34.94 -54.59 14.61
N ASP A 416 -33.64 -54.43 14.79
CA ASP A 416 -32.64 -55.46 14.51
C ASP A 416 -32.81 -56.64 15.49
N VAL A 417 -33.08 -56.38 16.77
CA VAL A 417 -33.46 -57.42 17.77
C VAL A 417 -34.83 -58.06 17.45
N GLU A 418 -35.82 -57.30 16.97
CA GLU A 418 -37.08 -57.88 16.47
C GLU A 418 -36.86 -58.76 15.23
N ILE A 419 -35.99 -58.35 14.30
CA ILE A 419 -35.61 -59.11 13.11
C ILE A 419 -34.85 -60.38 13.50
N GLU A 420 -33.92 -60.33 14.46
CA GLU A 420 -33.29 -61.53 15.03
C GLU A 420 -34.33 -62.45 15.67
N GLY A 421 -35.28 -61.92 16.44
CA GLY A 421 -36.38 -62.68 17.03
C GLY A 421 -37.25 -63.38 15.98
N LEU A 422 -37.59 -62.68 14.89
CA LEU A 422 -38.35 -63.23 13.76
C LEU A 422 -37.53 -64.25 12.96
N ASN A 423 -36.23 -64.02 12.73
CA ASN A 423 -35.33 -64.97 12.08
C ASN A 423 -35.21 -66.26 12.90
N ASN A 424 -34.99 -66.17 14.21
CA ASN A 424 -34.99 -67.31 15.13
C ASN A 424 -36.33 -68.05 15.16
N ALA A 425 -37.46 -67.37 14.91
CA ALA A 425 -38.77 -68.00 14.77
C ALA A 425 -38.94 -68.70 13.41
N MET A 426 -38.48 -68.06 12.32
CA MET A 426 -38.48 -68.64 10.96
C MET A 426 -37.56 -69.86 10.87
N GLU A 427 -36.40 -69.86 11.54
CA GLU A 427 -35.50 -71.02 11.58
C GLU A 427 -36.15 -72.20 12.31
N LYS A 428 -36.82 -71.96 13.46
CA LYS A 428 -37.58 -72.99 14.19
C LYS A 428 -38.75 -73.53 13.37
N LEU A 429 -39.49 -72.67 12.68
CA LEU A 429 -40.56 -73.07 11.77
C LEU A 429 -40.03 -73.83 10.56
N SER A 430 -38.87 -73.44 10.01
CA SER A 430 -38.22 -74.14 8.89
C SER A 430 -37.72 -75.52 9.33
N GLY A 431 -37.17 -75.66 10.54
CA GLY A 431 -36.80 -76.95 11.12
C GLY A 431 -38.01 -77.85 11.41
N GLN A 432 -39.16 -77.27 11.80
CA GLN A 432 -40.43 -77.99 11.91
C GLN A 432 -40.98 -78.41 10.56
N ILE A 433 -40.89 -77.57 9.52
CA ILE A 433 -41.25 -77.93 8.14
C ILE A 433 -40.36 -79.07 7.65
N TYR A 434 -39.03 -78.96 7.80
CA TYR A 434 -38.10 -80.04 7.46
C TYR A 434 -38.47 -81.35 8.16
N ALA A 435 -38.75 -81.33 9.48
CA ALA A 435 -39.16 -82.54 10.20
C ALA A 435 -40.48 -83.13 9.69
N LEU A 436 -41.45 -82.28 9.34
CA LEU A 436 -42.73 -82.72 8.75
C LEU A 436 -42.59 -83.21 7.31
N GLU A 437 -41.65 -82.67 6.53
CA GLU A 437 -41.29 -83.17 5.20
C GLU A 437 -40.60 -84.53 5.31
N ASP A 438 -39.64 -84.66 6.24
CA ASP A 438 -38.99 -85.93 6.61
C ASP A 438 -40.00 -87.00 7.07
N GLU A 439 -41.06 -86.61 7.79
CA GLU A 439 -42.17 -87.50 8.18
C GLU A 439 -43.10 -87.83 7.00
N ASN A 440 -43.41 -86.87 6.12
CA ASN A 440 -44.21 -87.12 4.93
C ASN A 440 -43.51 -88.05 3.94
N ASP A 441 -42.20 -87.92 3.75
CA ASP A 441 -41.44 -88.78 2.86
C ASP A 441 -41.29 -90.21 3.43
N LYS A 442 -41.14 -90.37 4.76
CA LYS A 442 -41.25 -91.70 5.40
C LYS A 442 -42.65 -92.31 5.20
N ILE A 443 -43.71 -91.52 5.35
CA ILE A 443 -45.10 -91.97 5.10
C ILE A 443 -45.30 -92.33 3.61
N ARG A 444 -44.63 -91.65 2.67
CA ARG A 444 -44.62 -92.02 1.25
C ARG A 444 -43.86 -93.31 1.01
N GLU A 445 -42.66 -93.48 1.55
CA GLU A 445 -41.90 -94.74 1.44
C GLU A 445 -42.67 -95.92 2.04
N GLU A 446 -43.34 -95.74 3.18
CA GLU A 446 -44.23 -96.74 3.78
C GLU A 446 -45.46 -97.03 2.90
N ALA A 447 -46.08 -96.01 2.30
CA ALA A 447 -47.21 -96.19 1.40
C ALA A 447 -46.84 -96.85 0.06
N GLU A 448 -45.69 -96.49 -0.51
CA GLU A 448 -45.14 -97.12 -1.73
C GLU A 448 -44.76 -98.58 -1.45
N ARG A 449 -44.09 -98.87 -0.33
CA ARG A 449 -43.85 -100.25 0.12
C ARG A 449 -45.12 -101.03 0.35
N LEU A 450 -46.13 -100.45 1.00
CA LEU A 450 -47.43 -101.10 1.15
C LEU A 450 -48.07 -101.35 -0.21
N HIS A 451 -47.96 -100.45 -1.18
CA HIS A 451 -48.43 -100.67 -2.55
C HIS A 451 -47.64 -101.74 -3.33
N GLU A 452 -46.32 -101.86 -3.12
CA GLU A 452 -45.51 -102.96 -3.66
C GLU A 452 -45.88 -104.32 -3.02
N GLU A 453 -46.13 -104.34 -1.71
CA GLU A 453 -46.56 -105.54 -0.99
C GLU A 453 -47.98 -105.96 -1.41
N ASP A 454 -48.91 -105.01 -1.58
CA ASP A 454 -50.26 -105.22 -2.13
C ASP A 454 -50.21 -105.68 -3.60
N ALA A 455 -49.30 -105.12 -4.41
CA ALA A 455 -49.11 -105.53 -5.80
C ALA A 455 -48.53 -106.95 -5.90
N ALA A 456 -47.53 -107.28 -5.08
CA ALA A 456 -46.96 -108.62 -5.01
C ALA A 456 -47.97 -109.65 -4.46
N GLU A 457 -48.86 -109.27 -3.54
CA GLU A 457 -49.96 -110.14 -3.11
C GLU A 457 -51.02 -110.31 -4.21
N ARG A 458 -51.37 -109.25 -4.95
CA ARG A 458 -52.24 -109.35 -6.13
C ARG A 458 -51.63 -110.25 -7.21
N GLU A 459 -50.35 -110.12 -7.54
CA GLU A 459 -49.66 -111.02 -8.48
C GLU A 459 -49.64 -112.46 -7.98
N ARG A 460 -49.42 -112.71 -6.68
CA ARG A 460 -49.52 -114.05 -6.08
C ARG A 460 -50.93 -114.62 -6.17
N LEU A 461 -51.96 -113.80 -5.93
CA LEU A 461 -53.37 -114.19 -6.04
C LEU A 461 -53.79 -114.42 -7.49
N GLU A 462 -53.30 -113.62 -8.45
CA GLU A 462 -53.52 -113.85 -9.88
C GLU A 462 -52.77 -115.08 -10.38
N ALA A 463 -51.54 -115.35 -9.92
CA ALA A 463 -50.82 -116.59 -10.20
C ALA A 463 -51.49 -117.82 -9.56
N LEU A 464 -52.06 -117.68 -8.36
CA LEU A 464 -52.89 -118.71 -7.73
C LEU A 464 -54.17 -118.94 -8.54
N ALA A 465 -54.85 -117.88 -8.96
CA ALA A 465 -56.05 -117.97 -9.80
C ALA A 465 -55.75 -118.52 -11.20
N ALA A 466 -54.58 -118.22 -11.76
CA ALA A 466 -54.09 -118.75 -13.03
C ALA A 466 -53.76 -120.24 -12.90
N THR A 467 -53.01 -120.66 -11.89
CA THR A 467 -52.72 -122.09 -11.66
C THR A 467 -53.95 -122.90 -11.21
N LEU A 468 -54.95 -122.26 -10.57
CA LEU A 468 -56.26 -122.87 -10.33
C LEU A 468 -57.09 -122.97 -11.62
N LYS A 469 -57.05 -121.97 -12.52
CA LYS A 469 -57.62 -122.08 -13.88
C LYS A 469 -56.91 -123.16 -14.70
N GLU A 470 -55.59 -123.26 -14.60
CA GLU A 470 -54.75 -124.24 -15.29
C GLU A 470 -54.94 -125.66 -14.75
N LYS A 471 -55.40 -125.84 -13.50
CA LYS A 471 -55.83 -127.14 -12.95
C LYS A 471 -57.32 -127.42 -13.23
N LEU A 472 -58.16 -126.39 -13.29
CA LEU A 472 -59.54 -126.50 -13.75
C LEU A 472 -59.66 -126.73 -15.26
N ALA A 473 -58.66 -126.36 -16.06
CA ALA A 473 -58.61 -126.60 -17.49
C ALA A 473 -58.55 -128.10 -17.85
N PRO A 474 -57.61 -128.91 -17.34
CA PRO A 474 -57.62 -130.36 -17.54
C PRO A 474 -58.78 -131.02 -16.81
N LEU A 475 -59.24 -130.54 -15.64
CA LEU A 475 -60.46 -131.12 -15.02
C LEU A 475 -61.74 -130.85 -15.81
N LYS A 476 -61.84 -129.69 -16.50
CA LYS A 476 -62.91 -129.42 -17.46
C LYS A 476 -62.72 -130.17 -18.76
N ALA A 477 -61.49 -130.29 -19.25
CA ALA A 477 -61.18 -131.07 -20.44
C ALA A 477 -61.43 -132.55 -20.20
N GLU A 478 -61.09 -133.12 -19.04
CA GLU A 478 -61.44 -134.47 -18.62
C GLU A 478 -62.95 -134.63 -18.46
N LEU A 479 -63.65 -133.68 -17.82
CA LEU A 479 -65.12 -133.75 -17.71
C LEU A 479 -65.79 -133.70 -19.09
N GLN A 480 -65.30 -132.83 -19.97
CA GLN A 480 -65.79 -132.69 -21.34
C GLN A 480 -65.41 -133.92 -22.18
N GLU A 481 -64.17 -134.44 -22.08
CA GLU A 481 -63.70 -135.70 -22.67
C GLU A 481 -64.51 -136.89 -22.14
N LYS A 482 -64.92 -136.93 -20.87
CA LYS A 482 -65.84 -137.99 -20.37
C LYS A 482 -67.27 -137.79 -20.84
N THR A 483 -67.68 -136.58 -21.19
CA THR A 483 -69.01 -136.32 -21.79
C THR A 483 -69.00 -136.69 -23.27
N GLU A 484 -68.02 -136.20 -24.02
CA GLU A 484 -67.73 -136.53 -25.41
C GLU A 484 -67.44 -138.02 -25.58
N ALA A 485 -66.71 -138.68 -24.67
CA ALA A 485 -66.52 -140.14 -24.68
C ALA A 485 -67.74 -140.94 -24.21
N LEU A 486 -68.71 -140.33 -23.51
CA LEU A 486 -70.02 -140.97 -23.28
C LEU A 486 -70.91 -140.87 -24.52
N GLU A 487 -70.92 -139.73 -25.20
CA GLU A 487 -71.61 -139.53 -26.48
C GLU A 487 -70.96 -140.35 -27.60
N GLU A 488 -69.63 -140.42 -27.66
CA GLU A 488 -68.85 -141.26 -28.56
C GLU A 488 -68.94 -142.73 -28.17
N CYS A 489 -68.97 -143.12 -26.89
CA CYS A 489 -69.31 -144.50 -26.53
C CYS A 489 -70.73 -144.86 -27.00
N THR A 490 -71.69 -143.93 -26.90
CA THR A 490 -73.06 -144.15 -27.37
C THR A 490 -73.11 -144.30 -28.90
N SER A 491 -72.44 -143.42 -29.66
CA SER A 491 -72.38 -143.50 -31.12
C SER A 491 -71.50 -144.66 -31.62
N SER A 492 -70.45 -145.02 -30.89
CA SER A 492 -69.55 -146.13 -31.18
C SER A 492 -70.17 -147.49 -30.83
N ILE A 493 -71.07 -147.58 -29.85
CA ILE A 493 -71.96 -148.74 -29.67
C ILE A 493 -72.87 -148.94 -30.89
N HIS A 494 -73.26 -147.85 -31.58
CA HIS A 494 -74.01 -147.95 -32.84
C HIS A 494 -73.08 -148.21 -34.04
N ALA A 495 -71.85 -147.68 -34.07
CA ALA A 495 -70.92 -147.81 -35.19
C ALA A 495 -70.10 -149.11 -35.17
N HIS A 496 -69.68 -149.65 -34.02
CA HIS A 496 -69.02 -150.95 -33.94
C HIS A 496 -69.98 -152.10 -34.30
N ARG A 497 -71.29 -151.94 -34.07
CA ARG A 497 -72.32 -152.84 -34.57
C ARG A 497 -72.39 -152.93 -36.11
N ALA A 498 -71.76 -152.00 -36.83
CA ALA A 498 -71.59 -152.04 -38.29
C ALA A 498 -70.12 -152.32 -38.69
N ARG A 499 -69.14 -151.67 -38.06
CA ARG A 499 -67.71 -151.80 -38.45
C ARG A 499 -67.05 -153.10 -38.02
N GLN A 500 -67.64 -153.89 -37.11
CA GLN A 500 -67.25 -155.29 -36.92
C GLN A 500 -67.52 -156.16 -38.16
N GLU A 501 -68.37 -155.71 -39.10
CA GLU A 501 -68.64 -156.39 -40.37
C GLU A 501 -67.60 -156.06 -41.46
N GLU A 502 -66.76 -155.01 -41.26
CA GLU A 502 -65.85 -154.48 -42.29
C GLU A 502 -64.36 -154.66 -41.98
N LEU A 503 -63.89 -154.25 -40.80
CA LEU A 503 -62.47 -153.86 -40.61
C LEU A 503 -61.46 -155.02 -40.46
N ALA A 504 -61.86 -156.26 -40.74
CA ALA A 504 -61.00 -157.45 -40.72
C ALA A 504 -60.02 -157.57 -41.91
N GLN A 505 -59.76 -156.47 -42.66
CA GLN A 505 -59.32 -156.57 -44.07
C GLN A 505 -58.05 -155.78 -44.49
N HIS A 506 -57.46 -154.88 -43.67
CA HIS A 506 -56.54 -153.85 -44.24
C HIS A 506 -55.19 -153.55 -43.50
N ILE A 507 -54.80 -154.24 -42.43
CA ILE A 507 -53.59 -153.84 -41.64
C ILE A 507 -52.23 -154.07 -42.36
N ASP A 508 -52.18 -154.90 -43.40
CA ASP A 508 -50.99 -155.65 -43.82
C ASP A 508 -49.91 -154.91 -44.66
N HIS A 509 -49.98 -153.58 -44.84
CA HIS A 509 -49.37 -152.95 -46.03
C HIS A 509 -48.07 -152.11 -45.88
N LEU A 510 -47.98 -151.11 -44.98
CA LEU A 510 -47.36 -149.82 -45.36
C LEU A 510 -45.95 -149.45 -44.81
N ASP A 511 -45.37 -150.23 -43.90
CA ASP A 511 -44.26 -149.78 -43.01
C ASP A 511 -42.84 -149.84 -43.64
N ARG A 512 -42.52 -149.04 -44.69
CA ARG A 512 -41.27 -149.27 -45.50
C ARG A 512 -40.37 -148.09 -45.94
N GLU A 513 -40.68 -146.80 -45.75
CA GLU A 513 -40.07 -145.74 -46.61
C GLU A 513 -39.02 -144.77 -46.00
N LEU A 514 -38.87 -144.66 -44.67
CA LEU A 514 -38.44 -143.41 -43.99
C LEU A 514 -36.92 -143.00 -43.96
N GLN A 515 -35.99 -143.65 -44.66
CA GLN A 515 -34.56 -143.70 -44.21
C GLN A 515 -33.50 -142.71 -44.77
N ARG A 516 -33.80 -141.67 -45.58
CA ARG A 516 -32.78 -141.07 -46.50
C ARG A 516 -32.09 -139.72 -46.17
N GLU A 517 -32.55 -138.90 -45.21
CA GLU A 517 -32.43 -137.42 -45.34
C GLU A 517 -31.23 -136.64 -44.71
N ARG A 518 -30.14 -137.27 -44.23
CA ARG A 518 -29.34 -136.67 -43.10
C ARG A 518 -28.02 -135.89 -43.35
N GLN A 519 -27.50 -135.69 -44.57
CA GLN A 519 -26.03 -135.42 -44.76
C GLN A 519 -25.50 -133.97 -44.94
N ALA A 520 -26.28 -132.89 -44.85
CA ALA A 520 -25.96 -131.64 -45.57
C ALA A 520 -25.21 -130.46 -44.86
N ARG A 521 -24.75 -130.55 -43.60
CA ARG A 521 -24.70 -129.34 -42.70
C ARG A 521 -23.34 -128.64 -42.40
N GLU A 522 -22.18 -129.22 -42.68
CA GLU A 522 -20.92 -128.90 -41.92
C GLU A 522 -20.03 -127.72 -42.39
N ARG A 523 -20.42 -126.86 -43.34
CA ARG A 523 -19.46 -125.99 -44.08
C ARG A 523 -19.25 -124.53 -43.61
N ALA A 524 -19.84 -124.08 -42.50
CA ALA A 524 -20.06 -122.64 -42.26
C ALA A 524 -19.12 -121.91 -41.28
N GLU A 525 -18.18 -122.59 -40.60
CA GLU A 525 -17.51 -122.03 -39.40
C GLU A 525 -16.17 -121.30 -39.62
N ALA A 526 -15.61 -121.28 -40.84
CA ALA A 526 -14.17 -120.99 -41.03
C ALA A 526 -13.75 -119.50 -41.15
N ASP A 527 -14.67 -118.56 -41.40
CA ASP A 527 -14.30 -117.22 -41.90
C ASP A 527 -13.97 -116.16 -40.83
N LEU A 528 -14.11 -116.46 -39.53
CA LEU A 528 -14.04 -115.45 -38.45
C LEU A 528 -12.62 -115.14 -37.91
N ASP A 529 -11.69 -116.10 -37.91
CA ASP A 529 -10.38 -116.04 -37.21
C ASP A 529 -9.34 -115.02 -37.75
N ALA A 530 -9.71 -114.25 -38.79
CA ALA A 530 -8.78 -113.40 -39.53
C ALA A 530 -8.57 -112.01 -38.92
N ALA A 531 -9.59 -111.42 -38.29
CA ALA A 531 -9.64 -109.98 -38.01
C ALA A 531 -8.75 -109.51 -36.84
N ASP A 532 -8.64 -110.28 -35.76
CA ASP A 532 -8.06 -109.82 -34.48
C ASP A 532 -6.55 -109.50 -34.53
N LYS A 533 -5.84 -109.93 -35.57
CA LYS A 533 -4.37 -109.91 -35.62
C LYS A 533 -3.77 -108.56 -36.02
N GLU A 534 -4.57 -107.63 -36.56
CA GLU A 534 -4.06 -106.37 -37.12
C GLU A 534 -3.93 -105.25 -36.07
N HIS A 535 -4.85 -105.18 -35.11
CA HIS A 535 -4.92 -104.10 -34.11
C HIS A 535 -3.70 -104.05 -33.17
N ASP A 536 -3.13 -105.21 -32.83
CA ASP A 536 -2.06 -105.37 -31.83
C ASP A 536 -0.70 -104.78 -32.30
N ALA A 537 -0.54 -104.48 -33.59
CA ALA A 537 0.72 -104.01 -34.18
C ALA A 537 1.04 -102.53 -33.87
N GLU A 538 0.03 -101.67 -33.75
CA GLU A 538 0.22 -100.22 -33.73
C GLU A 538 0.68 -99.69 -32.37
N LEU A 539 0.15 -100.27 -31.29
CA LEU A 539 0.44 -99.93 -29.89
C LEU A 539 1.93 -100.08 -29.51
N ARG A 540 2.71 -100.81 -30.32
CA ARG A 540 4.15 -101.04 -30.16
C ARG A 540 5.04 -99.99 -30.87
N ARG A 541 4.46 -98.99 -31.54
CA ARG A 541 5.20 -97.87 -32.16
C ARG A 541 5.33 -96.66 -31.22
N GLU A 542 4.21 -96.18 -30.68
CA GLU A 542 4.12 -94.99 -29.79
C GLU A 542 5.19 -94.96 -28.69
N ARG A 543 5.36 -96.06 -27.93
CA ARG A 543 6.24 -96.09 -26.75
C ARG A 543 7.70 -95.74 -27.06
N ARG A 544 8.20 -96.03 -28.26
CA ARG A 544 9.60 -95.76 -28.66
C ARG A 544 9.86 -94.28 -29.02
N ALA A 545 8.82 -93.46 -29.17
CA ALA A 545 8.96 -92.03 -29.44
C ALA A 545 9.12 -91.17 -28.17
N LEU A 546 8.88 -91.74 -26.98
CA LEU A 546 8.95 -91.04 -25.71
C LEU A 546 10.38 -91.01 -25.16
N GLU A 547 11.00 -92.18 -25.02
CA GLU A 547 12.35 -92.40 -24.44
C GLU A 547 13.44 -91.54 -25.11
N GLY A 548 13.32 -91.31 -26.43
CA GLY A 548 14.25 -90.48 -27.19
C GLY A 548 14.29 -89.01 -26.76
N LYS A 549 13.19 -88.46 -26.23
CA LYS A 549 13.09 -87.04 -25.84
C LYS A 549 13.72 -86.75 -24.47
N GLU A 550 13.71 -87.72 -23.57
CA GLU A 550 14.23 -87.55 -22.21
C GLU A 550 15.76 -87.47 -22.19
N SER A 551 16.45 -88.25 -23.03
CA SER A 551 17.91 -88.23 -23.14
C SER A 551 18.48 -86.87 -23.61
N ALA A 552 17.76 -86.14 -24.48
CA ALA A 552 18.20 -84.86 -25.01
C ALA A 552 18.19 -83.74 -23.95
N LEU A 553 17.25 -83.78 -23.01
CA LEU A 553 17.12 -82.79 -21.94
C LEU A 553 18.29 -82.86 -20.95
N GLN A 554 18.76 -84.07 -20.65
CA GLN A 554 19.85 -84.32 -19.70
C GLN A 554 21.22 -83.81 -20.21
N SER A 555 21.42 -83.71 -21.52
CA SER A 555 22.67 -83.18 -22.09
C SER A 555 22.79 -81.66 -21.93
N ALA A 556 21.71 -80.92 -22.19
CA ALA A 556 21.72 -79.46 -22.20
C ALA A 556 22.05 -78.83 -20.82
N LEU A 557 21.66 -79.50 -19.74
CA LEU A 557 21.92 -79.03 -18.37
C LEU A 557 23.42 -79.10 -17.99
N ASN A 558 24.18 -80.03 -18.55
CA ASN A 558 25.61 -80.19 -18.24
C ASN A 558 26.50 -79.17 -18.95
N ASP A 559 26.07 -78.62 -20.08
CA ASP A 559 26.84 -77.61 -20.83
C ASP A 559 26.76 -76.21 -20.19
N LEU A 560 25.63 -75.88 -19.56
CA LEU A 560 25.41 -74.58 -18.91
C LEU A 560 26.40 -74.33 -17.76
N ALA A 561 26.64 -75.35 -16.92
CA ALA A 561 27.56 -75.27 -15.78
C ALA A 561 29.02 -75.02 -16.20
N ARG A 562 29.42 -75.49 -17.39
CA ARG A 562 30.81 -75.40 -17.88
C ARG A 562 31.19 -73.98 -18.34
N VAL A 563 30.22 -73.18 -18.80
CA VAL A 563 30.46 -71.81 -19.28
C VAL A 563 30.71 -70.83 -18.12
N GLN A 564 29.98 -71.00 -17.01
CA GLN A 564 30.08 -70.10 -15.85
C GLN A 564 31.48 -70.13 -15.17
N SER A 565 32.19 -71.26 -15.24
CA SER A 565 33.53 -71.41 -14.66
C SER A 565 34.65 -70.71 -15.45
N LEU A 566 34.43 -70.33 -16.72
CA LEU A 566 35.46 -69.72 -17.57
C LEU A 566 35.46 -68.18 -17.53
N LEU A 567 34.36 -67.57 -17.08
CA LEU A 567 34.22 -66.12 -17.05
C LEU A 567 35.00 -65.49 -15.88
N SER A 568 34.85 -66.04 -14.66
CA SER A 568 35.48 -65.54 -13.44
C SER A 568 37.02 -65.61 -13.45
N GLN A 569 37.62 -66.48 -14.27
CA GLN A 569 39.07 -66.58 -14.40
C GLN A 569 39.69 -65.43 -15.23
N ARG A 570 38.91 -64.76 -16.08
CA ARG A 570 39.44 -63.74 -17.01
C ARG A 570 39.42 -62.31 -16.47
N GLU A 571 38.68 -62.07 -15.39
CA GLU A 571 38.59 -60.75 -14.75
C GLU A 571 39.77 -60.46 -13.81
N ALA A 572 40.49 -61.49 -13.36
CA ALA A 572 41.63 -61.36 -12.44
C ALA A 572 42.95 -60.93 -13.11
N ASP A 573 43.29 -61.51 -14.27
CA ASP A 573 44.60 -61.34 -14.91
C ASP A 573 44.88 -59.91 -15.39
N LEU A 574 43.84 -59.13 -15.70
CA LEU A 574 43.95 -57.81 -16.33
C LEU A 574 44.42 -56.72 -15.34
N ALA A 575 44.20 -56.90 -14.03
CA ALA A 575 44.55 -55.92 -13.00
C ALA A 575 46.04 -55.90 -12.60
N ALA A 576 46.79 -56.98 -12.86
CA ALA A 576 48.14 -57.15 -12.32
C ALA A 576 49.24 -56.41 -13.10
N VAL A 577 49.04 -56.15 -14.40
CA VAL A 577 50.12 -55.73 -15.32
C VAL A 577 50.41 -54.22 -15.27
N GLN A 578 49.46 -53.38 -14.85
CA GLN A 578 49.59 -51.92 -14.95
C GLN A 578 50.50 -51.27 -13.90
N ASN A 579 50.72 -51.92 -12.74
CA ASN A 579 51.44 -51.32 -11.61
C ASN A 579 52.98 -51.53 -11.61
N ALA A 580 53.52 -52.34 -12.53
CA ALA A 580 54.93 -52.77 -12.48
C ALA A 580 55.92 -51.91 -13.30
N LEU A 581 55.44 -50.97 -14.12
CA LEU A 581 56.26 -50.32 -15.15
C LEU A 581 56.78 -48.91 -14.78
N GLN A 582 56.24 -48.27 -13.73
CA GLN A 582 56.55 -46.86 -13.42
C GLN A 582 57.71 -46.64 -12.44
N THR A 583 58.29 -47.69 -11.85
CA THR A 583 59.23 -47.60 -10.71
C THR A 583 60.70 -47.79 -11.05
N LEU A 584 61.07 -48.00 -12.33
CA LEU A 584 62.42 -48.44 -12.72
C LEU A 584 63.30 -47.42 -13.50
N GLU A 585 62.79 -46.24 -13.87
CA GLU A 585 63.55 -45.29 -14.73
C GLU A 585 64.34 -44.19 -13.97
N ALA A 586 64.20 -44.08 -12.64
CA ALA A 586 64.61 -42.86 -11.92
C ALA A 586 66.03 -42.83 -11.30
N GLU A 587 66.65 -43.95 -10.93
CA GLU A 587 67.71 -43.97 -9.89
C GLU A 587 69.19 -43.98 -10.35
N SER A 588 69.50 -43.68 -11.63
CA SER A 588 70.77 -44.13 -12.26
C SER A 588 71.91 -43.08 -12.56
N LYS A 589 72.12 -41.96 -11.83
CA LYS A 589 73.24 -40.98 -12.08
C LYS A 589 73.88 -40.29 -10.81
N ARG A 590 75.23 -40.10 -10.70
CA ARG A 590 76.04 -39.72 -9.46
C ARG A 590 77.46 -38.98 -9.65
N LEU A 591 77.80 -37.84 -8.94
CA LEU A 591 79.04 -37.27 -8.18
C LEU A 591 80.55 -36.92 -8.73
N GLY A 592 81.37 -35.89 -8.21
CA GLY A 592 82.86 -35.45 -8.52
C GLY A 592 83.63 -34.15 -7.84
N GLU A 593 85.00 -33.81 -8.01
CA GLU A 593 85.94 -32.80 -7.21
C GLU A 593 87.27 -32.02 -7.84
N THR A 594 88.19 -31.20 -7.14
CA THR A 594 89.29 -30.16 -7.63
C THR A 594 90.64 -29.67 -6.80
N HIS A 595 91.64 -28.78 -7.30
CA HIS A 595 92.60 -27.68 -6.65
C HIS A 595 94.24 -27.48 -6.83
N THR A 596 94.93 -26.27 -6.54
CA THR A 596 96.43 -25.84 -6.13
C THR A 596 97.45 -24.80 -6.90
N THR A 597 98.51 -24.07 -6.30
CA THR A 597 99.54 -23.02 -6.92
C THR A 597 100.85 -22.32 -6.17
N ALA A 598 101.91 -21.72 -6.89
CA ALA A 598 102.88 -20.46 -6.77
C ALA A 598 104.28 -20.11 -5.95
N ARG A 599 105.34 -19.32 -6.47
CA ARG A 599 106.49 -18.43 -5.80
C ARG A 599 107.59 -17.59 -6.68
N PHE A 600 108.31 -16.50 -6.18
CA PHE A 600 109.36 -15.59 -6.84
C PHE A 600 110.38 -14.79 -5.88
N SER A 601 111.35 -13.94 -6.35
CA SER A 601 111.78 -12.55 -5.85
C SER A 601 113.27 -12.04 -5.81
N LEU A 602 113.44 -10.70 -5.90
CA LEU A 602 114.19 -9.78 -4.96
C LEU A 602 115.37 -8.81 -5.37
N GLN A 603 115.92 -8.74 -6.59
CA GLN A 603 117.08 -7.82 -6.89
C GLN A 603 116.69 -6.42 -7.42
N LEU A 604 117.08 -5.29 -6.76
CA LEU A 604 116.28 -4.04 -6.84
C LEU A 604 116.94 -2.61 -6.88
N GLU A 605 118.14 -2.34 -6.35
CA GLU A 605 118.28 -1.15 -5.47
C GLU A 605 118.99 0.14 -5.97
N ALA A 606 120.23 0.12 -6.49
CA ALA A 606 120.96 1.36 -6.87
C ALA A 606 120.30 2.14 -8.03
N ASP A 607 119.50 1.41 -8.81
CA ASP A 607 118.56 1.85 -9.83
C ASP A 607 117.48 2.82 -9.27
N ARG A 608 117.40 3.06 -7.95
CA ARG A 608 116.55 4.10 -7.32
C ARG A 608 116.90 5.54 -7.76
N LEU A 609 118.09 6.04 -7.45
CA LEU A 609 118.28 7.51 -7.34
C LEU A 609 118.18 8.30 -8.65
N LYS A 610 118.39 7.67 -9.83
CA LYS A 610 118.06 8.32 -11.11
C LYS A 610 116.56 8.28 -11.41
N ARG A 611 115.91 7.13 -11.16
CA ARG A 611 114.45 7.06 -11.12
C ARG A 611 113.87 8.06 -10.11
N ASP A 612 114.60 8.54 -9.11
CA ASP A 612 114.11 9.50 -8.10
C ASP A 612 114.13 10.97 -8.55
N LEU A 613 115.08 11.45 -9.38
CA LEU A 613 114.97 12.81 -9.96
C LEU A 613 114.03 12.83 -11.17
N GLU A 614 114.14 11.81 -12.03
CA GLU A 614 113.18 11.59 -13.12
C GLU A 614 111.77 11.33 -12.56
N ARG A 615 111.64 10.77 -11.33
CA ARG A 615 110.40 10.79 -10.56
C ARG A 615 109.95 12.21 -10.30
N VAL A 616 110.73 13.10 -9.67
CA VAL A 616 110.23 14.43 -9.27
C VAL A 616 109.75 15.26 -10.46
N GLU A 617 110.46 15.23 -11.60
CA GLU A 617 109.97 15.92 -12.82
C GLU A 617 108.75 15.22 -13.43
N ALA A 618 108.73 13.88 -13.47
CA ALA A 618 107.55 13.14 -13.88
C ALA A 618 106.40 13.22 -12.86
N GLU A 619 106.64 13.54 -11.59
CA GLU A 619 105.68 13.75 -10.51
C GLU A 619 105.09 15.14 -10.60
N LEU A 620 105.85 16.16 -11.03
CA LEU A 620 105.31 17.48 -11.38
C LEU A 620 104.48 17.42 -12.67
N ALA A 621 104.97 16.70 -13.69
CA ALA A 621 104.22 16.47 -14.93
C ALA A 621 102.96 15.63 -14.70
N ARG A 622 103.06 14.57 -13.88
CA ARG A 622 101.90 13.81 -13.39
C ARG A 622 100.98 14.69 -12.57
N ALA A 623 101.45 15.49 -11.61
CA ALA A 623 100.59 16.35 -10.79
C ALA A 623 99.82 17.37 -11.64
N ARG A 624 100.44 17.95 -12.68
CA ARG A 624 99.73 18.80 -13.65
C ARG A 624 98.73 18.02 -14.49
N LYS A 625 99.12 16.87 -15.03
CA LYS A 625 98.22 16.00 -15.80
C LYS A 625 97.09 15.40 -14.96
N GLU A 626 97.34 15.13 -13.68
CA GLU A 626 96.38 14.67 -12.67
C GLU A 626 95.46 15.80 -12.24
N LEU A 627 95.91 17.06 -12.25
CA LEU A 627 95.06 18.23 -12.06
C LEU A 627 94.19 18.47 -13.29
N GLU A 628 94.75 18.50 -14.50
CA GLU A 628 93.99 18.57 -15.76
C GLU A 628 93.00 17.40 -15.89
N GLU A 629 93.39 16.19 -15.51
CA GLU A 629 92.51 15.03 -15.42
C GLU A 629 91.49 15.13 -14.27
N ARG A 630 91.78 15.81 -13.16
CA ARG A 630 90.80 16.07 -12.09
C ARG A 630 89.80 17.11 -12.53
N ASP A 631 90.23 18.23 -13.07
CA ASP A 631 89.38 19.25 -13.68
C ASP A 631 88.52 18.67 -14.82
N ALA A 632 89.06 17.72 -15.60
CA ALA A 632 88.27 16.97 -16.59
C ALA A 632 87.27 16.03 -15.91
N LYS A 633 87.70 15.23 -14.93
CA LYS A 633 86.82 14.34 -14.14
C LYS A 633 85.78 15.11 -13.32
N GLU A 634 86.03 16.36 -12.96
CA GLU A 634 85.08 17.25 -12.28
C GLU A 634 84.07 17.81 -13.27
N ARG A 635 84.48 18.29 -14.46
CA ARG A 635 83.52 18.64 -15.53
C ARG A 635 82.71 17.44 -16.03
N ASP A 636 83.30 16.25 -16.10
CA ASP A 636 82.60 14.99 -16.42
C ASP A 636 81.67 14.57 -15.29
N ARG A 637 82.02 14.84 -14.02
CA ARG A 637 81.16 14.62 -12.85
C ARG A 637 80.00 15.60 -12.81
N ASP A 638 80.24 16.89 -13.03
CA ASP A 638 79.19 17.91 -13.07
C ASP A 638 78.25 17.65 -14.25
N GLY A 639 78.80 17.33 -15.43
CA GLY A 639 78.02 16.89 -16.58
C GLY A 639 77.29 15.56 -16.38
N ALA A 640 77.76 14.68 -15.48
CA ALA A 640 77.03 13.49 -15.05
C ALA A 640 75.98 13.80 -13.96
N LEU A 641 76.24 14.74 -13.05
CA LEU A 641 75.29 15.22 -12.05
C LEU A 641 74.13 15.95 -12.71
N ASP A 642 74.37 16.80 -13.71
CA ASP A 642 73.32 17.44 -14.50
C ASP A 642 72.47 16.43 -15.27
N ARG A 643 73.08 15.38 -15.85
CA ARG A 643 72.35 14.25 -16.45
C ARG A 643 71.52 13.51 -15.41
N LEU A 644 72.10 13.13 -14.28
CA LEU A 644 71.39 12.47 -13.18
C LEU A 644 70.27 13.37 -12.59
N HIS A 645 70.43 14.69 -12.59
CA HIS A 645 69.39 15.63 -12.18
C HIS A 645 68.32 15.83 -13.24
N ALA A 646 68.63 15.72 -14.53
CA ALA A 646 67.63 15.67 -15.60
C ALA A 646 66.85 14.34 -15.55
N GLU A 647 67.56 13.21 -15.51
CA GLU A 647 67.00 11.86 -15.37
C GLU A 647 66.13 11.73 -14.10
N ASN A 648 66.56 12.28 -12.96
CA ASN A 648 65.75 12.28 -11.73
C ASN A 648 64.49 13.16 -11.85
N ARG A 649 64.56 14.31 -12.53
CA ARG A 649 63.35 15.12 -12.84
C ARG A 649 62.39 14.37 -13.78
N ASP A 650 62.92 13.72 -14.82
CA ASP A 650 62.12 12.94 -15.76
C ASP A 650 61.52 11.70 -15.09
N MET A 651 62.26 11.00 -14.24
CA MET A 651 61.76 9.87 -13.45
C MET A 651 60.73 10.31 -12.40
N ALA A 652 60.90 11.47 -11.77
CA ALA A 652 59.89 12.05 -10.87
C ALA A 652 58.61 12.45 -11.64
N SER A 653 58.76 13.03 -12.84
CA SER A 653 57.64 13.35 -13.74
C SER A 653 56.90 12.09 -14.20
N GLN A 654 57.62 11.03 -14.60
CA GLN A 654 57.06 9.73 -14.94
C GLN A 654 56.38 9.06 -13.74
N LEU A 655 56.93 9.17 -12.53
CA LEU A 655 56.33 8.65 -11.30
C LEU A 655 55.05 9.40 -10.94
N ALA A 656 55.03 10.73 -11.06
CA ALA A 656 53.84 11.54 -10.88
C ALA A 656 52.75 11.20 -11.92
N ALA A 657 53.13 11.07 -13.20
CA ALA A 657 52.23 10.66 -14.27
C ALA A 657 51.67 9.23 -14.05
N GLN A 658 52.49 8.26 -13.64
CA GLN A 658 52.01 6.92 -13.27
C GLN A 658 51.13 6.94 -12.02
N THR A 659 51.42 7.80 -11.03
CA THR A 659 50.59 7.93 -9.83
C THR A 659 49.22 8.49 -10.19
N GLN A 660 49.15 9.56 -10.99
CA GLN A 660 47.87 10.10 -11.48
C GLN A 660 47.14 9.11 -12.39
N ALA A 661 47.85 8.37 -13.24
CA ALA A 661 47.25 7.32 -14.05
C ALA A 661 46.66 6.18 -13.19
N ARG A 662 47.35 5.78 -12.11
CA ARG A 662 46.84 4.80 -11.14
C ARG A 662 45.61 5.32 -10.40
N LEU A 663 45.59 6.57 -9.95
CA LEU A 663 44.41 7.20 -9.32
C LEU A 663 43.23 7.26 -10.31
N ASN A 664 43.45 7.75 -11.53
CA ASN A 664 42.42 7.78 -12.58
C ASN A 664 41.91 6.37 -12.98
N ILE A 665 42.71 5.31 -12.78
CA ILE A 665 42.30 3.91 -12.98
C ILE A 665 41.54 3.38 -11.77
N ALA A 666 41.95 3.74 -10.54
CA ALA A 666 41.25 3.38 -9.31
C ALA A 666 39.85 4.01 -9.26
N GLU A 667 39.71 5.31 -9.53
CA GLU A 667 38.41 6.00 -9.62
C GLU A 667 37.48 5.35 -10.66
N LYS A 668 38.03 4.93 -11.81
CA LYS A 668 37.26 4.19 -12.84
C LYS A 668 36.90 2.78 -12.39
N LEU A 669 37.79 2.09 -11.68
CA LEU A 669 37.54 0.76 -11.13
C LEU A 669 36.44 0.82 -10.05
N ASP A 670 36.51 1.78 -9.14
CA ASP A 670 35.51 2.00 -8.08
C ASP A 670 34.16 2.41 -8.68
N GLY A 671 34.16 3.27 -9.71
CA GLY A 671 32.98 3.60 -10.49
C GLY A 671 32.34 2.38 -11.17
N VAL A 672 33.15 1.52 -11.81
CA VAL A 672 32.69 0.27 -12.43
C VAL A 672 32.22 -0.75 -11.39
N GLN A 673 32.89 -0.87 -10.23
CA GLN A 673 32.41 -1.71 -9.13
C GLN A 673 31.10 -1.19 -8.53
N GLY A 674 30.92 0.13 -8.47
CA GLY A 674 29.66 0.76 -8.06
C GLY A 674 28.52 0.42 -9.01
N THR A 675 28.73 0.56 -10.32
CA THR A 675 27.71 0.19 -11.32
C THR A 675 27.45 -1.31 -11.37
N LEU A 676 28.47 -2.15 -11.15
CA LEU A 676 28.30 -3.60 -11.04
C LEU A 676 27.44 -3.97 -9.83
N LYS A 677 27.75 -3.45 -8.63
CA LYS A 677 26.95 -3.69 -7.40
C LYS A 677 25.50 -3.20 -7.54
N ALA A 678 25.29 -2.08 -8.22
CA ALA A 678 23.95 -1.59 -8.54
C ALA A 678 23.20 -2.57 -9.47
N ALA A 679 23.84 -3.02 -10.55
CA ALA A 679 23.24 -4.00 -11.47
C ALA A 679 22.99 -5.37 -10.81
N GLU A 680 23.88 -5.81 -9.91
CA GLU A 680 23.69 -7.03 -9.10
C GLU A 680 22.47 -6.91 -8.16
N ALA A 681 22.28 -5.75 -7.52
CA ALA A 681 21.12 -5.47 -6.69
C ALA A 681 19.82 -5.39 -7.51
N GLU A 682 19.85 -4.77 -8.69
CA GLU A 682 18.71 -4.77 -9.63
C GLU A 682 18.37 -6.21 -10.08
N VAL A 683 19.36 -7.01 -10.46
CA VAL A 683 19.17 -8.43 -10.84
C VAL A 683 18.62 -9.25 -9.68
N ALA A 684 19.04 -8.99 -8.43
CA ALA A 684 18.46 -9.62 -7.25
C ALA A 684 16.97 -9.23 -7.07
N ALA A 685 16.64 -7.94 -7.16
CA ALA A 685 15.26 -7.46 -7.08
C ALA A 685 14.37 -8.03 -8.21
N TYR A 686 14.90 -8.15 -9.44
CA TYR A 686 14.19 -8.80 -10.54
C TYR A 686 13.97 -10.29 -10.28
N LYS A 687 14.93 -11.02 -9.71
CA LYS A 687 14.76 -12.44 -9.34
C LYS A 687 13.66 -12.63 -8.30
N THR A 688 13.64 -11.81 -7.23
CA THR A 688 12.56 -11.84 -6.23
C THR A 688 11.20 -11.58 -6.88
N LYS A 689 11.13 -10.57 -7.75
CA LYS A 689 9.89 -10.21 -8.46
C LYS A 689 9.41 -11.29 -9.45
N VAL A 690 10.33 -12.02 -10.08
CA VAL A 690 9.98 -13.20 -10.90
C VAL A 690 9.43 -14.32 -10.02
N ALA A 691 10.08 -14.65 -8.91
CA ALA A 691 9.59 -15.68 -7.98
C ALA A 691 8.20 -15.35 -7.40
N GLU A 692 7.93 -14.08 -7.07
CA GLU A 692 6.59 -13.61 -6.69
C GLU A 692 5.56 -13.83 -7.80
N LEU A 693 5.91 -13.51 -9.06
CA LEU A 693 5.00 -13.66 -10.19
C LEU A 693 4.73 -15.13 -10.52
N GLU A 694 5.74 -16.00 -10.40
CA GLU A 694 5.61 -17.45 -10.55
C GLU A 694 4.75 -18.06 -9.42
N GLN A 695 4.92 -17.60 -8.17
CA GLN A 695 4.10 -18.03 -7.04
C GLN A 695 2.63 -17.58 -7.20
N ARG A 696 2.39 -16.34 -7.66
CA ARG A 696 1.05 -15.83 -8.00
C ARG A 696 0.42 -16.65 -9.13
N LEU A 697 1.15 -16.86 -10.24
CA LEU A 697 0.68 -17.67 -11.37
C LEU A 697 0.36 -19.12 -10.94
N SER A 698 1.18 -19.74 -10.08
CA SER A 698 0.91 -21.07 -9.51
C SER A 698 -0.34 -21.09 -8.61
N LYS A 699 -0.61 -20.02 -7.88
CA LYS A 699 -1.83 -19.88 -7.07
C LYS A 699 -3.06 -19.72 -7.98
N ASP A 700 -2.97 -18.87 -8.99
CA ASP A 700 -4.05 -18.56 -9.92
C ASP A 700 -4.39 -19.76 -10.81
N GLN A 701 -3.39 -20.53 -11.27
CA GLN A 701 -3.60 -21.81 -11.96
C GLN A 701 -4.32 -22.85 -11.09
N ARG A 702 -3.97 -22.96 -9.80
CA ARG A 702 -4.68 -23.85 -8.87
C ARG A 702 -6.09 -23.38 -8.57
N ALA A 703 -6.32 -22.07 -8.46
CA ALA A 703 -7.65 -21.50 -8.31
C ALA A 703 -8.52 -21.75 -9.57
N LEU A 704 -7.94 -21.58 -10.76
CA LEU A 704 -8.60 -21.87 -12.04
C LEU A 704 -8.98 -23.35 -12.17
N LEU A 705 -8.07 -24.28 -11.86
CA LEU A 705 -8.34 -25.73 -11.88
C LEU A 705 -9.40 -26.13 -10.84
N SER A 706 -9.38 -25.52 -9.66
CA SER A 706 -10.42 -25.72 -8.64
C SER A 706 -11.79 -25.24 -9.12
N ALA A 707 -11.86 -24.07 -9.75
CA ALA A 707 -13.09 -23.55 -10.34
C ALA A 707 -13.58 -24.37 -11.55
N GLU A 708 -12.67 -24.84 -12.42
CA GLU A 708 -13.02 -25.71 -13.54
C GLU A 708 -13.62 -27.04 -13.05
N ASN A 709 -13.00 -27.67 -12.03
CA ASN A 709 -13.55 -28.87 -11.40
C ASN A 709 -14.94 -28.59 -10.78
N GLN A 710 -15.09 -27.51 -10.00
CA GLN A 710 -16.40 -27.13 -9.42
C GLN A 710 -17.47 -26.91 -10.50
N TYR A 711 -17.13 -26.27 -11.63
CA TYR A 711 -18.07 -26.12 -12.75
C TYR A 711 -18.36 -27.44 -13.46
N ARG A 712 -17.39 -28.35 -13.57
CA ARG A 712 -17.56 -29.70 -14.12
C ARG A 712 -18.47 -30.56 -13.26
N ASP A 713 -18.33 -30.47 -11.95
CA ASP A 713 -19.15 -31.17 -10.96
C ASP A 713 -20.58 -30.63 -10.97
N GLN A 714 -20.76 -29.31 -10.89
CA GLN A 714 -22.07 -28.66 -11.05
C GLN A 714 -22.75 -28.98 -12.39
N LEU A 715 -21.99 -29.07 -13.49
CA LEU A 715 -22.53 -29.49 -14.80
C LEU A 715 -22.99 -30.96 -14.74
N THR A 716 -22.24 -31.82 -14.05
CA THR A 716 -22.54 -33.24 -13.89
C THR A 716 -23.77 -33.46 -13.01
N GLU A 717 -23.89 -32.75 -11.89
CA GLU A 717 -25.09 -32.71 -11.05
C GLU A 717 -26.33 -32.23 -11.83
N ARG A 718 -26.23 -31.08 -12.51
CA ARG A 718 -27.33 -30.52 -13.31
C ARG A 718 -27.76 -31.47 -14.44
N ASN A 719 -26.81 -32.08 -15.13
CA ASN A 719 -27.11 -33.07 -16.18
C ASN A 719 -27.72 -34.35 -15.61
N THR A 720 -27.34 -34.76 -14.39
CA THR A 720 -27.95 -35.89 -13.68
C THR A 720 -29.40 -35.56 -13.30
N LEU A 721 -29.64 -34.42 -12.66
CA LEU A 721 -30.98 -33.94 -12.30
C LEU A 721 -31.88 -33.80 -13.53
N LEU A 722 -31.38 -33.22 -14.63
CA LEU A 722 -32.13 -33.12 -15.89
C LEU A 722 -32.49 -34.48 -16.49
N LEU A 723 -31.56 -35.45 -16.46
CA LEU A 723 -31.83 -36.82 -16.91
C LEU A 723 -32.87 -37.50 -16.02
N THR A 724 -32.79 -37.33 -14.70
CA THR A 724 -33.77 -37.84 -13.74
C THR A 724 -35.16 -37.24 -13.95
N ILE A 725 -35.26 -35.92 -14.14
CA ILE A 725 -36.53 -35.22 -14.46
C ILE A 725 -37.10 -35.75 -15.78
N TYR A 726 -36.28 -35.90 -16.82
CA TYR A 726 -36.71 -36.45 -18.11
C TYR A 726 -37.24 -37.90 -17.98
N GLN A 727 -36.58 -38.75 -17.19
CA GLN A 727 -37.04 -40.11 -16.90
C GLN A 727 -38.37 -40.14 -16.10
N TYR A 728 -38.55 -39.25 -15.13
CA TYR A 728 -39.84 -39.09 -14.45
C TYR A 728 -40.93 -38.60 -15.40
N MET A 729 -40.61 -37.71 -16.35
CA MET A 729 -41.55 -37.28 -17.37
C MET A 729 -41.93 -38.40 -18.34
N ASP A 730 -40.99 -39.23 -18.80
CA ASP A 730 -41.30 -40.40 -19.64
C ASP A 730 -42.22 -41.40 -18.93
N LYS A 731 -42.04 -41.59 -17.61
CA LYS A 731 -42.94 -42.38 -16.75
C LYS A 731 -44.35 -41.78 -16.66
N ILE A 732 -44.46 -40.47 -16.35
CA ILE A 732 -45.75 -39.76 -16.24
C ILE A 732 -46.51 -39.78 -17.58
N LEU A 733 -45.79 -39.66 -18.69
CA LEU A 733 -46.35 -39.68 -20.05
C LEU A 733 -46.58 -41.12 -20.58
N GLY A 734 -46.24 -42.16 -19.80
CA GLY A 734 -46.42 -43.56 -20.17
C GLY A 734 -45.54 -44.05 -21.33
N VAL A 735 -44.50 -43.30 -21.70
CA VAL A 735 -43.69 -43.54 -22.91
C VAL A 735 -42.87 -44.84 -22.81
N ASP A 736 -42.55 -45.27 -21.59
CA ASP A 736 -41.95 -46.60 -21.29
C ASP A 736 -42.71 -47.78 -21.92
N LYS A 737 -44.00 -47.62 -22.24
CA LYS A 737 -44.82 -48.67 -22.89
C LYS A 737 -44.83 -48.62 -24.41
N THR A 738 -44.16 -47.65 -25.03
CA THR A 738 -43.99 -47.59 -26.50
C THR A 738 -42.69 -48.28 -26.92
N PRO A 739 -42.71 -49.22 -27.88
CA PRO A 739 -41.50 -49.92 -28.30
C PRO A 739 -40.54 -48.94 -28.98
N LYS A 740 -39.36 -48.75 -28.38
CA LYS A 740 -38.31 -47.83 -28.85
C LYS A 740 -37.87 -48.24 -30.26
N LYS A 741 -38.25 -47.46 -31.27
CA LYS A 741 -37.84 -47.71 -32.67
C LYS A 741 -36.31 -47.68 -32.77
N SER A 742 -35.75 -48.75 -33.33
CA SER A 742 -34.32 -49.02 -33.41
C SER A 742 -33.53 -47.87 -34.04
N GLY A 743 -32.49 -47.39 -33.32
CA GLY A 743 -31.46 -46.49 -33.87
C GLY A 743 -31.27 -45.19 -33.08
N HIS A 744 -32.34 -44.60 -32.54
CA HIS A 744 -32.22 -43.41 -31.70
C HIS A 744 -31.89 -43.79 -30.25
N ALA A 745 -30.61 -43.75 -29.90
CA ALA A 745 -30.18 -43.75 -28.52
C ALA A 745 -30.78 -42.54 -27.78
N GLU A 746 -31.18 -42.73 -26.53
CA GLU A 746 -31.63 -41.65 -25.66
C GLU A 746 -30.55 -40.57 -25.57
N THR A 747 -30.84 -39.37 -26.07
CA THR A 747 -29.89 -38.26 -26.10
C THR A 747 -29.71 -37.73 -24.69
N LYS A 748 -28.70 -38.24 -23.99
CA LYS A 748 -28.40 -37.83 -22.61
C LYS A 748 -27.90 -36.37 -22.60
N PRO A 749 -28.18 -35.59 -21.54
CA PRO A 749 -27.72 -34.20 -21.41
C PRO A 749 -26.20 -34.05 -21.61
N PHE A 750 -25.44 -35.04 -21.11
CA PHE A 750 -23.98 -35.13 -21.20
C PHE A 750 -23.41 -35.23 -22.61
N THR A 751 -24.17 -35.70 -23.61
CA THR A 751 -23.65 -36.02 -24.95
C THR A 751 -24.17 -35.10 -26.06
N ASN A 752 -25.42 -34.62 -25.95
CA ASN A 752 -25.96 -33.62 -26.87
C ASN A 752 -27.12 -32.87 -26.18
N PHE A 753 -26.79 -31.77 -25.50
CA PHE A 753 -27.77 -30.98 -24.76
C PHE A 753 -28.87 -30.39 -25.66
N GLY A 754 -28.57 -30.01 -26.90
CA GLY A 754 -29.55 -29.42 -27.81
C GLY A 754 -30.69 -30.40 -28.13
N VAL A 755 -30.35 -31.61 -28.57
CA VAL A 755 -31.37 -32.63 -28.90
C VAL A 755 -32.06 -33.16 -27.63
N PHE A 756 -31.37 -33.21 -26.49
CA PHE A 756 -32.01 -33.46 -25.20
C PHE A 756 -33.06 -32.39 -24.86
N HIS A 757 -32.73 -31.11 -25.05
CA HIS A 757 -33.60 -29.97 -24.75
C HIS A 757 -34.85 -29.95 -25.64
N ASP A 758 -34.72 -30.21 -26.95
CA ASP A 758 -35.85 -30.31 -27.87
C ASP A 758 -36.78 -31.49 -27.50
N ASN A 759 -36.19 -32.63 -27.11
CA ASN A 759 -36.93 -33.78 -26.61
C ASN A 759 -37.68 -33.46 -25.30
N LEU A 760 -37.01 -32.80 -24.34
CA LEU A 760 -37.61 -32.36 -23.07
C LEU A 760 -38.75 -31.36 -23.29
N ILE A 761 -38.59 -30.38 -24.18
CA ILE A 761 -39.65 -29.44 -24.58
C ILE A 761 -40.84 -30.19 -25.20
N THR A 762 -40.58 -31.21 -26.02
CA THR A 762 -41.64 -32.03 -26.62
C THR A 762 -42.42 -32.81 -25.56
N ARG A 763 -41.75 -33.35 -24.54
CA ARG A 763 -42.41 -33.96 -23.37
C ARG A 763 -43.19 -32.93 -22.55
N LEU A 764 -42.65 -31.74 -22.30
CA LEU A 764 -43.32 -30.67 -21.54
C LEU A 764 -44.62 -30.22 -22.22
N LYS A 765 -44.62 -30.10 -23.55
CA LYS A 765 -45.82 -29.80 -24.33
C LYS A 765 -46.89 -30.89 -24.19
N ALA A 766 -46.50 -32.17 -24.25
CA ALA A 766 -47.43 -33.28 -24.05
C ALA A 766 -48.02 -33.29 -22.62
N LEU A 767 -47.19 -33.04 -21.60
CA LEU A 767 -47.63 -32.97 -20.21
C LEU A 767 -48.60 -31.80 -19.96
N SER A 768 -48.29 -30.62 -20.50
CA SER A 768 -49.17 -29.45 -20.45
C SER A 768 -50.52 -29.69 -21.14
N GLN A 769 -50.54 -30.45 -22.25
CA GLN A 769 -51.80 -30.79 -22.92
C GLN A 769 -52.63 -31.83 -22.14
N ILE A 770 -52.00 -32.78 -21.41
CA ILE A 770 -52.69 -33.67 -20.48
C ILE A 770 -53.29 -32.88 -19.31
N GLN A 771 -52.53 -31.93 -18.74
CA GLN A 771 -53.05 -31.03 -17.70
C GLN A 771 -54.27 -30.26 -18.19
N LEU A 772 -54.22 -29.66 -19.39
CA LEU A 772 -55.34 -28.92 -19.96
C LEU A 772 -56.58 -29.81 -20.17
N GLN A 773 -56.40 -31.05 -20.60
CA GLN A 773 -57.50 -32.03 -20.71
C GLN A 773 -58.04 -32.47 -19.35
N PHE A 774 -57.20 -32.56 -18.32
CA PHE A 774 -57.62 -32.84 -16.95
C PHE A 774 -58.46 -31.68 -16.40
N ASP A 775 -57.99 -30.44 -16.51
CA ASP A 775 -58.72 -29.22 -16.08
C ASP A 775 -60.08 -29.09 -16.78
N GLN A 776 -60.16 -29.43 -18.08
CA GLN A 776 -61.42 -29.48 -18.83
C GLN A 776 -62.36 -30.55 -18.25
N ARG A 777 -61.89 -31.77 -18.04
CA ARG A 777 -62.68 -32.86 -17.46
C ARG A 777 -63.13 -32.57 -16.03
N CYS A 778 -62.30 -31.95 -15.20
CA CYS A 778 -62.67 -31.50 -13.86
C CYS A 778 -63.82 -30.50 -13.93
N LYS A 779 -63.72 -29.46 -14.77
CA LYS A 779 -64.79 -28.45 -14.94
C LYS A 779 -66.08 -29.05 -15.51
N GLU A 780 -66.00 -30.01 -16.42
CA GLU A 780 -67.18 -30.75 -16.90
C GLU A 780 -67.84 -31.56 -15.76
N VAL A 781 -67.06 -32.23 -14.92
CA VAL A 781 -67.55 -33.06 -13.81
C VAL A 781 -68.13 -32.18 -12.69
N GLU A 782 -67.44 -31.10 -12.32
CA GLU A 782 -67.90 -30.07 -11.39
C GLU A 782 -69.21 -29.43 -11.88
N GLY A 783 -69.31 -29.09 -13.17
CA GLY A 783 -70.53 -28.60 -13.81
C GLY A 783 -71.69 -29.59 -13.65
N ARG A 784 -71.50 -30.85 -14.06
CA ARG A 784 -72.52 -31.91 -13.96
C ARG A 784 -72.95 -32.19 -12.51
N PHE A 785 -72.05 -32.07 -11.53
CA PHE A 785 -72.40 -32.20 -10.11
C PHE A 785 -73.11 -30.94 -9.59
N THR A 786 -72.71 -29.75 -10.02
CA THR A 786 -73.37 -28.48 -9.67
C THR A 786 -74.79 -28.41 -10.21
N GLU A 787 -75.02 -28.88 -11.43
CA GLU A 787 -76.36 -29.04 -12.03
C GLU A 787 -77.22 -30.00 -11.18
N LYS A 788 -76.71 -31.20 -10.87
CA LYS A 788 -77.42 -32.18 -10.03
C LYS A 788 -77.72 -31.66 -8.62
N LEU A 789 -76.79 -30.93 -7.99
CA LEU A 789 -76.99 -30.30 -6.69
C LEU A 789 -78.08 -29.22 -6.75
N ASN A 790 -78.07 -28.39 -7.80
CA ASN A 790 -79.11 -27.38 -8.02
C ASN A 790 -80.48 -28.02 -8.29
N ASP A 791 -80.57 -29.13 -9.02
CA ASP A 791 -81.83 -29.83 -9.26
C ASP A 791 -82.34 -30.57 -8.03
N MET A 792 -81.47 -31.21 -7.24
CA MET A 792 -81.85 -31.73 -5.92
C MET A 792 -82.32 -30.62 -4.99
N ARG A 793 -81.69 -29.44 -5.02
CA ARG A 793 -82.14 -28.27 -4.25
C ARG A 793 -83.52 -27.77 -4.70
N LYS A 794 -83.78 -27.66 -6.01
CA LYS A 794 -85.13 -27.35 -6.55
C LYS A 794 -86.17 -28.38 -6.11
N GLN A 795 -85.83 -29.67 -6.09
CA GLN A 795 -86.72 -30.74 -5.61
C GLN A 795 -86.98 -30.65 -4.11
N LEU A 796 -85.97 -30.31 -3.30
CA LEU A 796 -86.14 -30.07 -1.86
C LEU A 796 -86.99 -28.83 -1.60
N ASP A 797 -86.74 -27.70 -2.27
CA ASP A 797 -87.56 -26.48 -2.18
C ASP A 797 -89.02 -26.75 -2.59
N HIS A 798 -89.24 -27.62 -3.57
CA HIS A 798 -90.59 -28.04 -3.98
C HIS A 798 -91.26 -28.91 -2.90
N ARG A 799 -90.54 -29.88 -2.31
CA ARG A 799 -91.05 -30.72 -1.21
C ARG A 799 -91.33 -29.90 0.05
N TRP A 800 -90.48 -28.95 0.42
CA TRP A 800 -90.74 -28.00 1.50
C TRP A 800 -92.03 -27.21 1.25
N LYS A 801 -92.22 -26.65 0.05
CA LYS A 801 -93.46 -25.95 -0.34
C LYS A 801 -94.70 -26.84 -0.46
N GLN A 802 -94.54 -28.17 -0.48
CA GLN A 802 -95.65 -29.12 -0.29
C GLN A 802 -95.92 -29.33 1.21
N ILE A 803 -94.88 -29.54 2.03
CA ILE A 803 -94.97 -29.71 3.48
C ILE A 803 -95.61 -28.48 4.13
N GLU A 804 -95.17 -27.27 3.81
CA GLU A 804 -95.76 -25.99 4.27
C GLU A 804 -97.27 -25.92 4.01
N LYS A 805 -97.73 -26.41 2.84
CA LYS A 805 -99.16 -26.45 2.50
C LYS A 805 -99.91 -27.51 3.29
N PHE A 806 -99.32 -28.68 3.50
CA PHE A 806 -99.90 -29.71 4.36
C PHE A 806 -99.98 -29.23 5.81
N GLU A 807 -98.91 -28.67 6.38
CA GLU A 807 -98.89 -28.08 7.73
C GLU A 807 -99.90 -26.94 7.88
N ALA A 808 -100.00 -26.03 6.91
CA ALA A 808 -101.02 -24.98 6.91
C ALA A 808 -102.45 -25.56 6.91
N SER A 809 -102.72 -26.60 6.12
CA SER A 809 -104.03 -27.25 6.12
C SER A 809 -104.33 -28.00 7.43
N VAL A 810 -103.35 -28.72 7.99
CA VAL A 810 -103.45 -29.41 9.29
C VAL A 810 -103.67 -28.40 10.42
N LYS A 811 -103.01 -27.24 10.38
CA LYS A 811 -103.22 -26.14 11.32
C LYS A 811 -104.63 -25.56 11.19
N GLN A 812 -105.14 -25.34 9.98
CA GLN A 812 -106.54 -24.91 9.77
C GLN A 812 -107.54 -25.94 10.30
N TYR A 813 -107.31 -27.24 10.10
CA TYR A 813 -108.14 -28.30 10.70
C TYR A 813 -108.05 -28.33 12.23
N ALA A 814 -106.87 -28.08 12.81
CA ALA A 814 -106.68 -28.00 14.26
C ALA A 814 -107.39 -26.77 14.87
N GLU A 815 -107.28 -25.60 14.23
CA GLU A 815 -107.98 -24.37 14.62
C GLU A 815 -109.50 -24.54 14.51
N ALA A 816 -109.99 -25.15 13.43
CA ALA A 816 -111.39 -25.53 13.29
C ALA A 816 -111.84 -26.49 14.41
N LYS A 817 -111.05 -27.51 14.74
CA LYS A 817 -111.33 -28.45 15.85
C LYS A 817 -111.35 -27.77 17.22
N VAL A 818 -110.49 -26.78 17.46
CA VAL A 818 -110.51 -25.94 18.67
C VAL A 818 -111.75 -25.05 18.69
N MET A 819 -112.14 -24.44 17.57
CA MET A 819 -113.38 -23.66 17.46
C MET A 819 -114.63 -24.50 17.70
N TRP A 820 -114.70 -25.74 17.18
CA TRP A 820 -115.77 -26.68 17.47
C TRP A 820 -115.79 -27.10 18.95
N ARG A 821 -114.63 -27.37 19.57
CA ARG A 821 -114.54 -27.65 21.02
C ARG A 821 -114.99 -26.46 21.87
N ARG A 822 -114.62 -25.22 21.51
CA ARG A 822 -115.09 -24.01 22.20
C ARG A 822 -116.61 -23.86 22.09
N LYS A 823 -117.18 -24.05 20.89
CA LYS A 823 -118.64 -24.05 20.68
C LYS A 823 -119.35 -25.13 21.49
N LEU A 824 -118.79 -26.35 21.57
CA LEU A 824 -119.31 -27.43 22.39
C LEU A 824 -119.27 -27.04 23.88
N ALA A 825 -118.12 -26.62 24.40
CA ALA A 825 -117.96 -26.21 25.79
C ALA A 825 -118.87 -25.04 26.19
N THR A 826 -119.15 -24.09 25.28
CA THR A 826 -120.16 -23.04 25.54
C THR A 826 -121.58 -23.61 25.61
N LYS A 827 -121.92 -24.63 24.82
CA LYS A 827 -123.24 -25.29 24.88
C LYS A 827 -123.37 -26.25 26.07
N GLU A 828 -122.29 -26.88 26.49
CA GLU A 828 -122.21 -27.61 27.75
C GLU A 828 -122.37 -26.63 28.94
N GLY A 829 -121.71 -25.48 28.91
CA GLY A 829 -121.85 -24.43 29.93
C GLY A 829 -123.26 -23.81 30.00
N GLU A 830 -123.90 -23.54 28.85
CA GLU A 830 -125.31 -23.13 28.78
C GLU A 830 -126.23 -24.21 29.39
N LEU A 831 -125.97 -25.49 29.09
CA LEU A 831 -126.77 -26.62 29.57
C LEU A 831 -126.56 -26.91 31.07
N GLU A 832 -125.34 -26.76 31.60
CA GLU A 832 -125.10 -26.82 33.04
C GLU A 832 -125.69 -25.61 33.78
N ALA A 833 -125.67 -24.40 33.20
CA ALA A 833 -126.36 -23.25 33.80
C ALA A 833 -127.89 -23.44 33.90
N ILE A 834 -128.48 -24.12 32.91
CA ILE A 834 -129.91 -24.52 32.96
C ILE A 834 -130.15 -25.61 34.02
N LYS A 835 -129.18 -26.51 34.26
CA LYS A 835 -129.26 -27.50 35.35
C LYS A 835 -129.09 -26.87 36.74
N THR A 836 -128.10 -25.97 36.92
CA THR A 836 -127.84 -25.35 38.22
C THR A 836 -128.98 -24.43 38.64
N THR A 837 -129.53 -23.62 37.73
CA THR A 837 -130.73 -22.81 38.05
C THR A 837 -131.93 -23.66 38.44
N ASN A 838 -132.13 -24.83 37.80
CA ASN A 838 -133.16 -25.78 38.18
C ASN A 838 -132.89 -26.44 39.55
N ALA A 839 -131.63 -26.76 39.85
CA ALA A 839 -131.20 -27.30 41.15
C ALA A 839 -131.24 -26.25 42.28
N GLU A 840 -130.97 -24.98 41.99
CA GLU A 840 -131.08 -23.87 42.93
C GLU A 840 -132.54 -23.56 43.26
N MET A 841 -133.46 -23.61 42.29
CA MET A 841 -134.89 -23.56 42.59
C MET A 841 -135.31 -24.72 43.51
N ALA A 842 -134.81 -25.94 43.27
CA ALA A 842 -135.06 -27.08 44.16
C ALA A 842 -134.43 -26.91 45.56
N MET A 843 -133.23 -26.33 45.67
CA MET A 843 -132.56 -26.11 46.95
C MET A 843 -133.17 -24.94 47.74
N GLN A 844 -133.59 -23.85 47.09
CA GLN A 844 -134.30 -22.73 47.76
C GLN A 844 -135.64 -23.19 48.36
N LEU A 845 -136.34 -24.11 47.71
CA LEU A 845 -137.54 -24.78 48.26
C LEU A 845 -137.23 -25.64 49.52
N SER A 846 -135.98 -26.05 49.73
CA SER A 846 -135.55 -26.85 50.89
C SER A 846 -134.93 -26.03 52.03
N ALA A 847 -134.17 -24.97 51.72
CA ALA A 847 -133.26 -24.29 52.65
C ALA A 847 -133.93 -23.33 53.63
N ILE A 848 -135.22 -23.00 53.45
CA ILE A 848 -135.96 -22.04 54.30
C ILE A 848 -136.25 -22.59 55.73
N LYS A 849 -135.78 -23.80 56.07
CA LYS A 849 -136.02 -24.45 57.38
C LYS A 849 -134.80 -24.42 58.34
N ARG A 850 -134.70 -23.28 59.07
CA ARG A 850 -134.09 -23.05 60.41
C ARG A 850 -132.62 -22.53 60.52
N PRO A 851 -132.23 -21.83 61.63
CA PRO A 851 -131.15 -20.81 61.60
C PRO A 851 -130.11 -20.74 62.79
N GLY A 852 -129.03 -19.96 62.61
CA GLY A 852 -128.18 -19.34 63.67
C GLY A 852 -126.79 -19.98 63.95
N GLN A 853 -125.73 -19.29 64.46
CA GLN A 853 -125.44 -17.84 64.71
C GLN A 853 -123.93 -17.66 65.12
N SER A 854 -123.39 -16.41 65.11
CA SER A 854 -122.22 -15.88 65.90
C SER A 854 -120.74 -16.31 65.57
N ASP A 855 -119.67 -15.50 65.81
CA ASP A 855 -119.56 -14.02 65.93
C ASP A 855 -118.12 -13.38 65.89
N ALA A 856 -118.07 -12.07 65.58
CA ALA A 856 -117.12 -10.97 65.90
C ALA A 856 -115.57 -11.09 66.02
N MET A 857 -114.91 -12.26 66.10
CA MET A 857 -113.52 -12.31 66.62
C MET A 857 -112.40 -11.88 65.65
N GLU A 858 -112.63 -11.92 64.34
CA GLU A 858 -111.59 -11.86 63.30
C GLU A 858 -110.87 -10.50 63.17
N VAL A 859 -111.61 -9.40 63.38
CA VAL A 859 -111.21 -8.03 62.96
C VAL A 859 -109.88 -7.58 63.56
N ARG A 860 -109.57 -7.94 64.81
CA ARG A 860 -108.31 -7.55 65.48
C ARG A 860 -107.07 -8.26 64.90
N SER A 861 -107.22 -9.44 64.31
CA SER A 861 -106.09 -10.20 63.74
C SER A 861 -105.58 -9.61 62.42
N LEU A 862 -106.45 -8.94 61.66
CA LEU A 862 -106.14 -8.36 60.36
C LEU A 862 -105.29 -7.09 60.50
N ALA A 863 -105.61 -6.24 61.48
CA ALA A 863 -104.88 -4.99 61.73
C ALA A 863 -103.38 -5.21 62.03
N THR A 864 -103.03 -6.25 62.80
CA THR A 864 -101.63 -6.54 63.15
C THR A 864 -100.81 -7.11 61.99
N ARG A 865 -101.47 -7.68 60.97
CA ARG A 865 -100.81 -8.12 59.73
C ARG A 865 -100.47 -6.93 58.83
N ALA A 866 -101.35 -5.95 58.71
CA ALA A 866 -101.13 -4.75 57.88
C ALA A 866 -99.85 -3.99 58.28
N ALA A 867 -99.71 -3.62 59.55
CA ALA A 867 -98.55 -2.86 60.05
C ALA A 867 -97.19 -3.58 59.89
N ASN A 868 -97.19 -4.92 59.83
CA ASN A 868 -95.98 -5.71 59.55
C ASN A 868 -95.68 -5.83 58.05
N ALA A 869 -96.68 -5.67 57.17
CA ALA A 869 -96.46 -5.59 55.73
C ALA A 869 -95.84 -4.24 55.34
N GLU A 870 -96.35 -3.12 55.88
CA GLU A 870 -95.86 -1.77 55.62
C GLU A 870 -94.37 -1.61 55.96
N ARG A 871 -93.93 -2.11 57.13
CA ARG A 871 -92.50 -2.09 57.51
C ARG A 871 -91.59 -2.88 56.57
N ARG A 872 -92.11 -3.97 55.97
CA ARG A 872 -91.37 -4.76 54.96
C ARG A 872 -91.31 -4.03 53.62
N LEU A 873 -92.39 -3.34 53.22
CA LEU A 873 -92.44 -2.53 52.02
C LEU A 873 -91.42 -1.39 52.05
N ASN A 874 -91.38 -0.60 53.12
CA ASN A 874 -90.42 0.51 53.25
C ASN A 874 -88.97 0.03 53.22
N ASN A 875 -88.65 -1.10 53.87
CA ASN A 875 -87.31 -1.68 53.82
C ASN A 875 -86.93 -2.16 52.40
N ALA A 876 -87.86 -2.75 51.65
CA ALA A 876 -87.64 -3.14 50.27
C ALA A 876 -87.45 -1.93 49.33
N GLN A 877 -88.24 -0.86 49.52
CA GLN A 877 -88.10 0.39 48.77
C GLN A 877 -86.74 1.06 49.01
N ASN A 878 -86.29 1.14 50.28
CA ASN A 878 -84.97 1.70 50.60
C ASN A 878 -83.82 0.86 50.01
N GLN A 879 -83.97 -0.47 49.94
CA GLN A 879 -82.99 -1.35 49.28
C GLN A 879 -82.99 -1.17 47.76
N LEU A 880 -84.16 -1.04 47.12
CA LEU A 880 -84.29 -0.77 45.69
C LEU A 880 -83.57 0.55 45.33
N LEU A 881 -83.88 1.63 46.04
CA LEU A 881 -83.32 2.96 45.78
C LEU A 881 -81.78 2.98 45.90
N ALA A 882 -81.24 2.27 46.90
CA ALA A 882 -79.79 2.07 47.07
C ALA A 882 -79.14 1.17 46.00
N THR A 883 -79.90 0.34 45.29
CA THR A 883 -79.42 -0.38 44.09
C THR A 883 -79.50 0.49 42.83
N GLU A 884 -80.55 1.31 42.69
CA GLU A 884 -80.73 2.23 41.58
C GLU A 884 -79.62 3.30 41.56
N GLU A 885 -79.25 3.87 42.70
CA GLU A 885 -78.10 4.79 42.82
C GLU A 885 -76.77 4.11 42.40
N LYS A 886 -76.55 2.85 42.77
CA LYS A 886 -75.34 2.11 42.38
C LYS A 886 -75.30 1.84 40.88
N VAL A 887 -76.43 1.48 40.27
CA VAL A 887 -76.54 1.32 38.81
C VAL A 887 -76.32 2.65 38.10
N ALA A 888 -76.88 3.75 38.60
CA ALA A 888 -76.67 5.09 38.05
C ALA A 888 -75.18 5.50 38.10
N GLN A 889 -74.49 5.30 39.24
CA GLN A 889 -73.06 5.56 39.36
C GLN A 889 -72.20 4.66 38.47
N MET A 890 -72.59 3.39 38.26
CA MET A 890 -71.91 2.48 37.36
C MET A 890 -72.06 2.93 35.90
N ASN A 891 -73.27 3.28 35.48
CA ASN A 891 -73.57 3.78 34.14
C ASN A 891 -72.84 5.11 33.85
N GLN A 892 -72.78 6.01 34.84
CA GLN A 892 -72.02 7.27 34.73
C GLN A 892 -70.51 7.01 34.56
N LYS A 893 -69.96 6.00 35.25
CA LYS A 893 -68.56 5.58 35.09
C LYS A 893 -68.30 4.93 33.72
N SER A 894 -69.24 4.14 33.18
CA SER A 894 -69.15 3.64 31.81
C SER A 894 -69.12 4.79 30.81
N ALA A 895 -70.14 5.66 30.82
CA ALA A 895 -70.22 6.80 29.89
C ALA A 895 -68.97 7.72 29.95
N ALA A 896 -68.38 7.91 31.14
CA ALA A 896 -67.14 8.66 31.31
C ALA A 896 -65.87 7.92 30.87
N ALA A 897 -65.91 6.59 30.71
CA ALA A 897 -64.88 5.80 30.04
C ALA A 897 -65.09 5.79 28.52
N ASP A 898 -66.33 5.57 28.08
CA ASP A 898 -66.74 5.54 26.67
C ASP A 898 -66.41 6.86 25.96
N ALA A 899 -66.70 8.00 26.59
CA ALA A 899 -66.30 9.32 26.06
C ALA A 899 -64.77 9.52 25.97
N LYS A 900 -63.97 8.88 26.83
CA LYS A 900 -62.49 8.91 26.77
C LYS A 900 -61.95 7.99 25.67
N TRP A 901 -62.63 6.87 25.41
CA TRP A 901 -62.34 6.02 24.25
C TRP A 901 -62.67 6.74 22.95
N GLU A 902 -63.85 7.35 22.84
CA GLU A 902 -64.27 8.13 21.65
C GLU A 902 -63.32 9.30 21.36
N ALA A 903 -62.87 10.01 22.40
CA ALA A 903 -61.86 11.08 22.26
C ALA A 903 -60.52 10.55 21.72
N ARG A 904 -60.04 9.40 22.22
CA ARG A 904 -58.81 8.76 21.72
C ARG A 904 -58.95 8.24 20.30
N VAL A 905 -60.11 7.66 19.93
CA VAL A 905 -60.39 7.22 18.56
C VAL A 905 -60.31 8.42 17.61
N LYS A 906 -60.97 9.54 17.92
CA LYS A 906 -60.90 10.77 17.12
C LYS A 906 -59.49 11.35 17.03
N GLU A 907 -58.68 11.22 18.09
CA GLU A 907 -57.27 11.62 18.05
C GLU A 907 -56.45 10.73 17.10
N TYR A 908 -56.65 9.40 17.13
CA TYR A 908 -56.00 8.48 16.20
C TYR A 908 -56.46 8.68 14.75
N GLU A 909 -57.75 8.93 14.51
CA GLU A 909 -58.28 9.30 13.19
C GLU A 909 -57.66 10.59 12.66
N ALA A 910 -57.52 11.62 13.51
CA ALA A 910 -56.86 12.87 13.14
C ALA A 910 -55.36 12.68 12.83
N ARG A 911 -54.64 11.90 13.64
CA ARG A 911 -53.23 11.53 13.41
C ARG A 911 -53.06 10.74 12.12
N LEU A 912 -53.93 9.77 11.84
CA LEU A 912 -53.93 8.96 10.61
C LEU A 912 -54.19 9.84 9.38
N LYS A 913 -55.19 10.71 9.43
CA LYS A 913 -55.49 11.65 8.34
C LYS A 913 -54.34 12.62 8.07
N ALA A 914 -53.69 13.13 9.11
CA ALA A 914 -52.51 13.98 8.97
C ALA A 914 -51.32 13.24 8.32
N ALA A 915 -51.12 11.96 8.65
CA ALA A 915 -50.13 11.09 8.00
C ALA A 915 -50.47 10.82 6.53
N GLU A 916 -51.73 10.51 6.20
CA GLU A 916 -52.18 10.38 4.81
C GLU A 916 -51.94 11.64 3.99
N GLU A 917 -52.26 12.82 4.53
CA GLU A 917 -52.02 14.08 3.84
C GLU A 917 -50.53 14.37 3.67
N ARG A 918 -49.68 14.01 4.64
CA ARG A 918 -48.23 14.08 4.49
C ARG A 918 -47.75 13.19 3.34
N VAL A 919 -48.19 11.94 3.28
CA VAL A 919 -47.86 11.02 2.17
C VAL A 919 -48.41 11.53 0.83
N LYS A 920 -49.58 12.16 0.80
CA LYS A 920 -50.13 12.81 -0.42
C LYS A 920 -49.25 13.98 -0.87
N ARG A 921 -48.78 14.84 0.05
CA ARG A 921 -47.84 15.95 -0.25
C ARG A 921 -46.47 15.44 -0.70
N GLU A 922 -45.91 14.43 -0.04
CA GLU A 922 -44.63 13.82 -0.42
C GLU A 922 -44.71 13.13 -1.80
N ARG A 923 -45.81 12.43 -2.10
CA ARG A 923 -46.08 11.88 -3.45
C ARG A 923 -46.24 12.98 -4.50
N GLN A 924 -46.87 14.10 -4.18
CA GLN A 924 -47.04 15.22 -5.11
C GLN A 924 -45.70 15.92 -5.40
N GLY A 925 -44.93 16.28 -4.37
CA GLY A 925 -43.58 16.84 -4.54
C GLY A 925 -42.56 15.86 -5.14
N SER A 926 -42.87 14.56 -5.18
CA SER A 926 -42.11 13.57 -5.95
C SER A 926 -42.51 13.56 -7.43
N LYS A 927 -43.81 13.67 -7.75
CA LYS A 927 -44.28 13.85 -9.14
C LYS A 927 -43.76 15.15 -9.76
N GLU A 928 -43.72 16.23 -8.98
CA GLU A 928 -43.20 17.53 -9.42
C GLU A 928 -41.71 17.44 -9.76
N ARG A 929 -40.89 16.85 -8.88
CA ARG A 929 -39.48 16.55 -9.19
C ARG A 929 -39.29 15.62 -10.38
N VAL A 930 -40.15 14.62 -10.59
CA VAL A 930 -40.12 13.78 -11.80
C VAL A 930 -40.45 14.60 -13.05
N ALA A 931 -41.45 15.49 -13.00
CA ALA A 931 -41.80 16.38 -14.12
C ALA A 931 -40.69 17.41 -14.43
N GLU A 932 -40.03 17.95 -13.40
CA GLU A 932 -38.84 18.79 -13.54
C GLU A 932 -37.68 18.03 -14.20
N LEU A 933 -37.37 16.82 -13.73
CA LEU A 933 -36.34 15.96 -14.32
C LEU A 933 -36.68 15.58 -15.76
N GLU A 934 -37.92 15.24 -16.07
CA GLU A 934 -38.39 15.02 -17.44
C GLU A 934 -38.21 16.26 -18.33
N ASN A 935 -38.52 17.45 -17.82
CA ASN A 935 -38.37 18.70 -18.56
C ASN A 935 -36.89 19.06 -18.76
N ASN A 936 -36.03 18.79 -17.78
CA ASN A 936 -34.59 18.93 -17.89
C ASN A 936 -34.01 17.94 -18.90
N VAL A 937 -34.44 16.67 -18.90
CA VAL A 937 -34.09 15.68 -19.94
C VAL A 937 -34.55 16.15 -21.31
N LYS A 938 -35.80 16.63 -21.48
CA LYS A 938 -36.31 17.18 -22.75
C LYS A 938 -35.54 18.43 -23.20
N SER A 939 -35.01 19.23 -22.27
CA SER A 939 -34.15 20.38 -22.55
C SER A 939 -32.76 19.94 -23.03
N ILE A 940 -32.12 19.01 -22.33
CA ILE A 940 -30.82 18.42 -22.70
C ILE A 940 -30.92 17.70 -24.04
N GLN A 941 -32.02 16.97 -24.30
CA GLN A 941 -32.31 16.33 -25.59
C GLN A 941 -32.30 17.37 -26.73
N ARG A 942 -33.00 18.50 -26.58
CA ARG A 942 -33.00 19.59 -27.56
C ARG A 942 -31.62 20.24 -27.73
N GLN A 943 -30.84 20.37 -26.67
CA GLN A 943 -29.46 20.87 -26.74
C GLN A 943 -28.56 19.88 -27.50
N LEU A 944 -28.73 18.57 -27.28
CA LEU A 944 -28.04 17.52 -28.01
C LEU A 944 -28.42 17.51 -29.50
N ASP A 945 -29.72 17.61 -29.83
CA ASP A 945 -30.20 17.71 -31.21
C ASP A 945 -29.61 18.94 -31.94
N LEU A 946 -29.51 20.08 -31.23
CA LEU A 946 -28.89 21.31 -31.75
C LEU A 946 -27.37 21.17 -31.91
N ALA A 947 -26.70 20.47 -30.99
CA ALA A 947 -25.26 20.17 -31.09
C ALA A 947 -24.97 19.19 -32.24
N GLN A 948 -25.81 18.17 -32.44
CA GLN A 948 -25.72 17.25 -33.57
C GLN A 948 -25.93 17.97 -34.90
N LYS A 949 -26.91 18.87 -35.00
CA LYS A 949 -27.11 19.71 -36.19
C LYS A 949 -25.93 20.64 -36.47
N ARG A 950 -25.33 21.25 -35.43
CA ARG A 950 -24.09 22.03 -35.58
C ARG A 950 -22.92 21.15 -36.05
N ASN A 951 -22.78 19.94 -35.54
CA ASN A 951 -21.74 19.00 -35.97
C ASN A 951 -21.98 18.51 -37.42
N GLN A 952 -23.23 18.33 -37.84
CA GLN A 952 -23.57 18.04 -39.25
C GLN A 952 -23.23 19.23 -40.15
N GLN A 953 -23.60 20.45 -39.78
CA GLN A 953 -23.22 21.66 -40.52
C GLN A 953 -21.70 21.87 -40.59
N LEU A 954 -20.96 21.57 -39.51
CA LEU A 954 -19.50 21.58 -39.51
C LEU A 954 -18.92 20.49 -40.42
N ALA A 955 -19.51 19.29 -40.43
CA ALA A 955 -19.10 18.21 -41.34
C ALA A 955 -19.37 18.59 -42.81
N GLU A 956 -20.53 19.16 -43.13
CA GLU A 956 -20.88 19.69 -44.46
C GLU A 956 -19.91 20.80 -44.91
N VAL A 957 -19.51 21.71 -44.01
CA VAL A 957 -18.51 22.75 -44.28
C VAL A 957 -17.10 22.16 -44.46
N VAL A 958 -16.74 21.10 -43.75
CA VAL A 958 -15.46 20.38 -43.95
C VAL A 958 -15.47 19.59 -45.27
N GLU A 959 -16.59 18.98 -45.63
CA GLU A 959 -16.79 18.28 -46.91
C GLU A 959 -16.71 19.26 -48.08
N ALA A 960 -17.37 20.43 -47.98
CA ALA A 960 -17.33 21.49 -48.98
C ALA A 960 -15.94 22.15 -49.13
N ASN A 961 -15.12 22.15 -48.08
CA ASN A 961 -13.73 22.65 -48.13
C ASN A 961 -12.71 21.58 -48.59
N LYS A 962 -13.12 20.36 -48.96
CA LYS A 962 -12.22 19.41 -49.64
C LYS A 962 -11.96 19.86 -51.08
N VAL A 963 -10.88 20.61 -51.27
CA VAL A 963 -10.38 21.01 -52.59
C VAL A 963 -10.17 19.77 -53.47
N ALA A 964 -10.77 19.80 -54.67
CA ALA A 964 -10.70 18.69 -55.61
C ALA A 964 -9.26 18.47 -56.10
N SER A 965 -8.74 17.26 -55.89
CA SER A 965 -7.49 16.76 -56.49
C SER A 965 -7.82 15.73 -57.58
N SER A 966 -7.13 15.82 -58.72
CA SER A 966 -7.53 15.16 -59.96
C SER A 966 -7.15 13.67 -60.02
N PRO A 967 -8.03 12.78 -60.48
CA PRO A 967 -7.65 11.45 -60.95
C PRO A 967 -7.17 11.51 -62.41
N SER A 968 -6.01 10.93 -62.71
CA SER A 968 -5.47 10.82 -64.07
C SER A 968 -5.17 9.36 -64.41
N GLY A 969 -5.38 8.97 -65.68
CA GLY A 969 -5.02 7.66 -66.25
C GLY A 969 -5.79 6.45 -65.69
N SER A 970 -6.82 5.91 -66.34
CA SER A 970 -6.77 5.08 -67.56
C SER A 970 -5.89 3.82 -67.45
N LEU A 971 -6.51 2.63 -67.38
CA LEU A 971 -6.63 1.72 -68.55
C LEU A 971 -7.49 0.48 -68.22
N THR A 972 -7.97 -0.17 -69.28
CA THR A 972 -8.93 -1.29 -69.33
C THR A 972 -8.29 -2.45 -70.15
N PRO A 973 -9.01 -3.53 -70.53
CA PRO A 973 -9.98 -4.35 -69.80
C PRO A 973 -9.67 -5.86 -69.86
N LYS A 974 -10.23 -6.65 -68.93
CA LYS A 974 -11.07 -7.81 -69.27
C LYS A 974 -11.90 -8.29 -68.07
#